data_AF-A0A5C8G6C1-F1
#
_entry.id   AF-A0A5C8G6C1-F1
#
_cell.length_a   1.000
_cell.length_b   1.000
_cell.length_c   1.000
_cell.angle_alpha   90.00
_cell.angle_beta   90.00
_cell.angle_gamma   90.00
#
_symmetry.space_group_name_H-M   'P 1'
#
loop_
_entity.id
_entity.type
_entity.pdbx_description
1 polymer ?
#
loop_
_entity_poly.entity_id
_entity_poly.type
_entity_poly.pdbx_seq_one_letter_code
_entity_poly.pdbx_strand_id
1 'polypeptide(L)'
;MIFKNKNLFLKIYIPFVIVTIIALVVLQILGSKKRVGYLTDFNLEIDRTLELNNLNDIRKDFTVDVKLDEENIKNYLLTNENITNYVHHFRIRYYDKTFRNNDIYGVYPDLSNLPDYIKNAEMDEDGSPHGNFISDKREINEEKIDNINYKLKLKDYIITSILYLFILLFLILNIVLNIKFFMKILIIKGKKIKTIILNIKKLFYSDYFSIIFTAILCSMLIYALLPIVNKIPQIYNDFYIYSTIDFLEVIHELNFRMFLYPFSIIILIVIEFIRIKNNKFNLSYQSCKEYKYNILLLIIPILVLFIFTEIFDIFSFFIVISSIYIYMNYKEKAIYFPVLVFISMYFFKSLFIILNLLFEIKISIFSIYLLSFVFSIFSFNLLISDSNKKLIKFILLLQIFIPFNILMFTINKYNYRGEIIYFYNEHFKFQLIIWIIFLSLFIWNIILIFKSKVTSIKYSITLPTIISISIGNIYNKNILGFIGNVIPSVIIPNDWWHYADESMYWYQVFNLKQRLFEDISPISGLFSFVYSFFHNIILDGYISQANFAAILMDIVYIIIIAILLYKKTNSLFTFFIFHYFVDIFFGYSRNYLILPIMLLLSSQKLIDRKGFWIPIWIFCVFLYGLYYPSYGVGIMIASVPFGIIQLFLYINKKEYFKDIKNIYFYFVWLIVIASIIISAPLLLKILNWILLQAGQTKYVDGIRLFGQNSPSFFLPYIYSDYIKNNIFYIVRILIPIISELIVLHMFIKFIIKNKNNIAEKLNSSAFFIFTFFIIFIPFISFTTFIRQDVNILASRIGALLVPLLSVIIPMTVLFYCKNVFVNKYKYVMLSILFSIVILMRPPNFNYNSYVFSNIIDIPQDTELIDEELLKDFPILGKGFIPNNNKNELLSKGKLIKSIIHDDDSIFLDGYVWFLLANIIDRKIYITVSAALMKSTKFNEFALNKLNNKKPALFLGIPLFYPWLVKNEYKICPENDIIFLRPDRFEEFYGKAHPSNDISNSYYYQSYYNKAIAKSLGRSINKLEKYFTNQFSLIDNNLSNNNLPYLNVDNELEINFNKEISGNDFDYLYLELEPMKNILFNSITVYWGDYNEEYSKEKSITFDTEKINKYLIPIGMMNLWRFNKNSKLKIVFDNYNDKPLELKKLILYKRNIL
;
A
#
# COMPACT_ATOMS: atom_id res chain seq x y z
N MET A 1 11.64 6.95 -50.83
CA MET A 1 11.15 8.07 -49.99
C MET A 1 11.23 7.80 -48.46
N ILE A 2 12.23 7.06 -47.96
CA ILE A 2 12.51 6.85 -46.50
C ILE A 2 13.76 7.63 -46.04
N PHE A 3 14.57 8.13 -46.96
CA PHE A 3 15.82 8.83 -46.65
C PHE A 3 15.65 10.25 -46.09
N LYS A 4 14.50 10.92 -46.28
CA LYS A 4 14.33 12.33 -45.88
C LYS A 4 14.13 12.57 -44.37
N ASN A 5 13.73 11.59 -43.56
CA ASN A 5 13.41 11.81 -42.12
C ASN A 5 14.44 11.26 -41.11
N LYS A 6 15.37 10.37 -41.50
CA LYS A 6 16.56 10.08 -40.67
C LYS A 6 17.40 11.33 -40.48
N ASN A 7 17.54 12.11 -41.55
CA ASN A 7 18.26 13.37 -41.52
C ASN A 7 17.57 14.37 -40.62
N LEU A 8 16.24 14.45 -40.53
CA LEU A 8 15.57 15.41 -39.64
C LEU A 8 15.77 15.05 -38.16
N PHE A 9 15.64 13.77 -37.79
CA PHE A 9 15.86 13.34 -36.41
C PHE A 9 17.33 13.43 -36.02
N LEU A 10 18.26 13.07 -36.90
CA LEU A 10 19.69 13.32 -36.72
C LEU A 10 20.00 14.83 -36.69
N LYS A 11 19.35 15.66 -37.50
CA LYS A 11 19.48 17.12 -37.48
C LYS A 11 18.88 17.79 -36.24
N ILE A 12 18.13 17.08 -35.38
CA ILE A 12 17.66 17.59 -34.09
C ILE A 12 18.49 16.96 -32.96
N TYR A 13 18.71 15.64 -33.00
CA TYR A 13 19.48 14.89 -32.02
C TYR A 13 20.96 15.28 -32.00
N ILE A 14 21.61 15.36 -33.18
CA ILE A 14 23.02 15.75 -33.28
C ILE A 14 23.22 17.14 -32.68
N PRO A 15 22.46 18.19 -33.03
CA PRO A 15 22.62 19.47 -32.36
C PRO A 15 22.27 19.42 -30.88
N PHE A 16 21.30 18.62 -30.41
CA PHE A 16 21.04 18.51 -28.97
C PHE A 16 22.19 17.84 -28.21
N VAL A 17 22.74 16.74 -28.74
CA VAL A 17 23.93 16.06 -28.19
C VAL A 17 25.15 16.96 -28.29
N ILE A 18 25.33 17.66 -29.41
CA ILE A 18 26.39 18.66 -29.58
C ILE A 18 26.20 19.77 -28.56
N VAL A 19 25.00 20.30 -28.33
CA VAL A 19 24.75 21.34 -27.33
C VAL A 19 25.03 20.83 -25.92
N THR A 20 24.64 19.60 -25.58
CA THR A 20 24.93 19.01 -24.25
C THR A 20 26.42 18.72 -24.08
N ILE A 21 27.10 18.18 -25.10
CA ILE A 21 28.55 17.98 -25.09
C ILE A 21 29.25 19.32 -25.03
N ILE A 22 28.83 20.32 -25.81
CA ILE A 22 29.36 21.69 -25.75
C ILE A 22 29.10 22.26 -24.37
N ALA A 23 27.93 22.09 -23.77
CA ALA A 23 27.65 22.57 -22.42
C ALA A 23 28.55 21.89 -21.39
N LEU A 24 28.78 20.58 -21.48
CA LEU A 24 29.70 19.85 -20.61
C LEU A 24 31.15 20.24 -20.83
N VAL A 25 31.58 20.39 -22.08
CA VAL A 25 32.90 20.85 -22.46
C VAL A 25 33.09 22.28 -21.98
N VAL A 26 32.10 23.15 -22.12
CA VAL A 26 32.09 24.52 -21.60
C VAL A 26 32.17 24.49 -20.08
N LEU A 27 31.36 23.68 -19.38
CA LEU A 27 31.43 23.53 -17.93
C LEU A 27 32.76 22.95 -17.48
N GLN A 28 33.36 22.04 -18.23
CA GLN A 28 34.64 21.43 -17.91
C GLN A 28 35.81 22.37 -18.22
N ILE A 29 35.73 23.18 -19.29
CA ILE A 29 36.67 24.27 -19.60
C ILE A 29 36.56 25.36 -18.54
N LEU A 30 35.33 25.76 -18.18
CA LEU A 30 35.08 26.72 -17.11
C LEU A 30 35.61 26.17 -15.79
N GLY A 31 35.43 24.88 -15.51
CA GLY A 31 35.98 24.23 -14.32
C GLY A 31 37.52 24.19 -14.33
N SER A 32 38.13 23.85 -15.46
CA SER A 32 39.57 23.66 -15.62
C SER A 32 40.39 24.95 -15.70
N LYS A 33 39.72 26.11 -15.89
CA LYS A 33 40.35 27.42 -15.71
C LYS A 33 41.03 27.48 -14.34
N LYS A 34 42.34 27.69 -14.36
CA LYS A 34 43.11 27.99 -13.15
C LYS A 34 42.53 29.26 -12.54
N ARG A 35 42.15 29.16 -11.27
CA ARG A 35 41.69 30.26 -10.44
C ARG A 35 42.65 30.43 -9.28
N VAL A 36 42.65 31.62 -8.71
CA VAL A 36 43.46 31.92 -7.54
C VAL A 36 42.55 32.02 -6.32
N GLY A 37 42.92 31.28 -5.28
CA GLY A 37 42.31 31.29 -3.96
C GLY A 37 43.38 31.50 -2.91
N TYR A 38 43.01 31.24 -1.66
CA TYR A 38 43.92 31.31 -0.51
C TYR A 38 43.58 30.20 0.48
N LEU A 39 44.59 29.69 1.18
CA LEU A 39 44.36 28.82 2.35
C LEU A 39 44.17 29.71 3.57
N THR A 40 43.27 29.32 4.44
CA THR A 40 42.93 30.02 5.68
C THR A 40 42.43 28.99 6.69
N ASP A 41 42.11 29.44 7.90
CA ASP A 41 41.52 28.62 8.96
C ASP A 41 42.54 27.54 9.39
N PHE A 42 43.80 27.95 9.62
CA PHE A 42 44.92 27.07 10.00
C PHE A 42 44.82 26.63 11.45
N ASN A 43 44.64 25.33 11.69
CA ASN A 43 44.57 24.74 13.03
C ASN A 43 45.57 23.60 13.16
N LEU A 44 46.39 23.59 14.22
CA LEU A 44 47.32 22.49 14.50
C LEU A 44 46.52 21.19 14.79
N GLU A 45 46.86 20.12 14.09
CA GLU A 45 46.32 18.77 14.26
C GLU A 45 47.26 18.00 15.20
N ILE A 46 46.84 17.86 16.46
CA ILE A 46 47.66 17.34 17.56
C ILE A 46 48.01 15.86 17.35
N ASP A 47 47.04 15.03 16.98
CA ASP A 47 47.19 13.58 16.86
C ASP A 47 48.19 13.19 15.77
N ARG A 48 48.01 13.72 14.55
CA ARG A 48 48.92 13.53 13.41
C ARG A 48 50.29 14.15 13.67
N THR A 49 50.37 15.26 14.40
CA THR A 49 51.67 15.86 14.78
C THR A 49 52.44 14.93 15.74
N LEU A 50 51.77 14.36 16.74
CA LEU A 50 52.38 13.37 17.64
C LEU A 50 52.81 12.11 16.90
N GLU A 51 51.95 11.59 16.02
CA GLU A 51 52.22 10.39 15.23
C GLU A 51 53.44 10.58 14.32
N LEU A 52 53.51 11.72 13.62
CA LEU A 52 54.58 12.00 12.67
C LEU A 52 55.94 12.23 13.35
N ASN A 53 55.96 12.58 14.64
CA ASN A 53 57.20 12.73 15.42
C ASN A 53 57.49 11.51 16.33
N ASN A 54 56.73 10.42 16.21
CA ASN A 54 56.83 9.22 17.07
C ASN A 54 56.65 9.52 18.57
N LEU A 55 55.76 10.46 18.91
CA LEU A 55 55.50 10.92 20.29
C LEU A 55 54.13 10.45 20.81
N ASN A 56 53.53 9.43 20.20
CA ASN A 56 52.21 8.92 20.57
C ASN A 56 52.11 8.51 22.06
N ASP A 57 53.21 8.03 22.66
CA ASP A 57 53.24 7.59 24.06
C ASP A 57 53.12 8.75 25.06
N ILE A 58 53.60 9.95 24.68
CA ILE A 58 53.55 11.16 25.52
C ILE A 58 52.11 11.65 25.72
N ARG A 59 51.17 11.21 24.88
CA ARG A 59 49.74 11.46 25.05
C ARG A 59 49.25 11.07 26.45
N LYS A 60 49.81 9.99 27.04
CA LYS A 60 49.46 9.54 28.40
C LYS A 60 49.85 10.56 29.47
N ASP A 61 50.96 11.26 29.27
CA ASP A 61 51.50 12.24 30.23
C ASP A 61 50.66 13.53 30.26
N PHE A 62 49.95 13.82 29.17
CA PHE A 62 49.00 14.94 29.06
C PHE A 62 47.53 14.49 29.15
N THR A 63 47.28 13.23 29.53
CA THR A 63 45.92 12.72 29.76
C THR A 63 45.61 12.78 31.25
N VAL A 64 44.76 13.72 31.67
CA VAL A 64 44.27 13.86 33.04
C VAL A 64 42.80 13.43 33.08
N ASP A 65 42.41 12.58 34.04
CA ASP A 65 41.04 12.03 34.14
C ASP A 65 40.50 11.41 32.84
N VAL A 66 41.38 10.70 32.11
CA VAL A 66 41.08 10.04 30.83
C VAL A 66 40.72 11.02 29.69
N LYS A 67 40.94 12.33 29.86
CA LYS A 67 40.82 13.37 28.83
C LYS A 67 42.20 13.92 28.46
N LEU A 68 42.47 14.03 27.17
CA LEU A 68 43.69 14.67 26.67
C LEU A 68 43.59 16.18 26.90
N ASP A 69 44.52 16.76 27.64
CA ASP A 69 44.64 18.20 27.82
C ASP A 69 45.22 18.81 26.53
N GLU A 70 44.32 19.12 25.58
CA GLU A 70 44.67 19.64 24.26
C GLU A 70 45.45 20.96 24.33
N GLU A 71 45.23 21.80 25.35
CA GLU A 71 45.90 23.08 25.49
C GLU A 71 47.34 22.89 26.00
N ASN A 72 47.54 22.04 27.02
CA ASN A 72 48.88 21.74 27.52
C ASN A 72 49.70 20.89 26.54
N ILE A 73 49.09 19.92 25.85
CA ILE A 73 49.81 19.15 24.83
C ILE A 73 50.14 20.01 23.61
N LYS A 74 49.25 20.93 23.21
CA LYS A 74 49.56 21.91 22.16
C LYS A 74 50.69 22.83 22.61
N ASN A 75 50.67 23.32 23.84
CA ASN A 75 51.77 24.10 24.39
C ASN A 75 53.09 23.31 24.42
N TYR A 76 53.06 22.03 24.80
CA TYR A 76 54.21 21.14 24.73
C TYR A 76 54.73 20.97 23.31
N LEU A 77 53.83 20.70 22.35
CA LEU A 77 54.18 20.59 20.94
C LEU A 77 54.84 21.87 20.43
N LEU A 78 54.29 23.05 20.77
CA LEU A 78 54.78 24.35 20.30
C LEU A 78 56.04 24.85 21.03
N THR A 79 56.32 24.40 22.25
CA THR A 79 57.50 24.83 23.02
C THR A 79 58.70 23.89 22.87
N ASN A 80 58.47 22.62 22.55
CA ASN A 80 59.52 21.61 22.45
C ASN A 80 60.38 21.75 21.18
N GLU A 81 61.67 22.01 21.35
CA GLU A 81 62.61 22.22 20.24
C GLU A 81 62.96 20.97 19.44
N ASN A 82 62.69 19.78 19.96
CA ASN A 82 62.95 18.51 19.27
C ASN A 82 61.87 18.18 18.22
N ILE A 83 60.74 18.88 18.23
CA ILE A 83 59.63 18.66 17.29
C ILE A 83 59.83 19.56 16.08
N THR A 84 60.05 18.92 14.93
CA THR A 84 60.49 19.60 13.69
C THR A 84 59.46 19.52 12.56
N ASN A 85 58.32 18.87 12.81
CA ASN A 85 57.22 18.72 11.86
C ASN A 85 55.88 18.91 12.57
N TYR A 86 55.04 19.81 12.07
CA TYR A 86 53.75 20.20 12.63
C TYR A 86 52.67 20.01 11.56
N VAL A 87 51.59 19.31 11.87
CA VAL A 87 50.49 19.10 10.93
C VAL A 87 49.43 20.17 11.18
N HIS A 88 49.07 20.95 10.15
CA HIS A 88 48.00 21.95 10.24
C HIS A 88 46.87 21.63 9.27
N HIS A 89 45.64 21.61 9.78
CA HIS A 89 44.43 21.62 8.97
C HIS A 89 44.22 22.99 8.35
N PHE A 90 43.73 23.04 7.11
CA PHE A 90 43.42 24.26 6.39
C PHE A 90 42.13 24.13 5.56
N ARG A 91 41.55 25.28 5.20
CA ARG A 91 40.46 25.39 4.23
C ARG A 91 40.85 26.29 3.08
N ILE A 92 40.61 25.85 1.85
CA ILE A 92 40.72 26.75 0.69
C ILE A 92 39.47 27.64 0.57
N ARG A 93 39.70 28.95 0.43
CA ARG A 93 38.68 29.95 0.10
C ARG A 93 39.01 30.64 -1.23
N TYR A 94 38.01 31.33 -1.78
CA TYR A 94 38.02 31.83 -3.15
C TYR A 94 37.92 33.35 -3.16
N TYR A 95 38.73 33.99 -4.00
CA TYR A 95 38.62 35.42 -4.30
C TYR A 95 37.40 35.72 -5.20
N ASP A 96 37.13 34.85 -6.16
CA ASP A 96 35.99 34.96 -7.07
C ASP A 96 34.70 34.39 -6.45
N LYS A 97 33.58 35.08 -6.65
CA LYS A 97 32.23 34.64 -6.21
C LYS A 97 31.62 33.59 -7.15
N THR A 98 32.17 33.42 -8.35
CA THR A 98 31.62 32.57 -9.40
C THR A 98 31.91 31.08 -9.11
N PHE A 99 30.85 30.28 -8.92
CA PHE A 99 30.87 28.85 -8.51
C PHE A 99 31.24 28.53 -7.05
N ARG A 100 31.12 29.50 -6.14
CA ARG A 100 31.30 29.30 -4.69
C ARG A 100 30.23 28.34 -4.13
N ASN A 101 30.65 27.27 -3.42
CA ASN A 101 29.76 26.31 -2.73
C ASN A 101 28.57 25.84 -3.59
N ASN A 102 28.84 25.30 -4.78
CA ASN A 102 27.79 24.81 -5.67
C ASN A 102 27.81 23.28 -5.73
N ASP A 103 26.63 22.67 -5.80
CA ASP A 103 26.43 21.24 -5.98
C ASP A 103 27.10 20.68 -7.25
N ILE A 104 27.43 21.54 -8.21
CA ILE A 104 27.97 21.17 -9.52
C ILE A 104 29.47 20.78 -9.49
N TYR A 105 30.31 21.46 -8.70
CA TYR A 105 31.77 21.29 -8.75
C TYR A 105 32.39 20.87 -7.41
N GLY A 106 33.39 20.00 -7.48
CA GLY A 106 34.41 19.80 -6.44
C GLY A 106 35.65 20.67 -6.70
N VAL A 107 36.43 20.94 -5.67
CA VAL A 107 37.57 21.87 -5.69
C VAL A 107 38.89 21.14 -5.55
N TYR A 108 39.86 21.48 -6.39
CA TYR A 108 41.16 20.81 -6.46
C TYR A 108 42.27 21.87 -6.49
N PRO A 109 42.84 22.21 -5.32
CA PRO A 109 43.98 23.12 -5.23
C PRO A 109 45.26 22.48 -5.77
N ASP A 110 46.14 23.33 -6.28
CA ASP A 110 47.51 23.03 -6.64
C ASP A 110 48.39 23.36 -5.43
N LEU A 111 48.78 22.31 -4.72
CA LEU A 111 49.55 22.40 -3.48
C LEU A 111 51.06 22.32 -3.73
N SER A 112 51.51 22.41 -4.99
CA SER A 112 52.93 22.31 -5.35
C SER A 112 53.74 23.58 -5.09
N ASN A 113 53.08 24.73 -4.96
CA ASN A 113 53.72 26.04 -4.85
C ASN A 113 53.35 26.70 -3.51
N LEU A 114 53.57 25.97 -2.42
CA LEU A 114 53.38 26.42 -1.05
C LEU A 114 54.68 27.03 -0.51
N PRO A 115 54.63 27.88 0.53
CA PRO A 115 55.82 28.43 1.17
C PRO A 115 56.83 27.34 1.59
N ASP A 116 58.13 27.64 1.56
CA ASP A 116 59.23 26.69 1.82
C ASP A 116 59.14 25.97 3.18
N TYR A 117 58.43 26.59 4.13
CA TYR A 117 58.18 26.01 5.45
C TYR A 117 57.11 24.90 5.47
N ILE A 118 56.42 24.64 4.34
CA ILE A 118 55.43 23.57 4.17
C ILE A 118 56.08 22.42 3.40
N LYS A 119 56.32 21.30 4.10
CA LYS A 119 56.99 20.11 3.56
C LYS A 119 56.09 19.25 2.70
N ASN A 120 54.79 19.14 3.04
CA ASN A 120 53.82 18.33 2.31
C ASN A 120 52.41 18.85 2.56
N ALA A 121 51.48 18.68 1.63
CA ALA A 121 50.07 19.05 1.80
C ALA A 121 49.14 18.11 1.02
N GLU A 122 48.04 17.74 1.65
CA GLU A 122 47.02 16.85 1.09
C GLU A 122 45.60 17.36 1.39
N MET A 123 44.63 16.95 0.56
CA MET A 123 43.21 17.25 0.77
C MET A 123 42.53 16.07 1.49
N ASP A 124 41.54 16.34 2.35
CA ASP A 124 40.88 15.30 3.16
C ASP A 124 40.11 14.28 2.32
N GLU A 125 39.44 14.77 1.28
CA GLU A 125 38.66 13.98 0.33
C GLU A 125 38.81 14.60 -1.06
N ASP A 126 38.71 13.76 -2.08
CA ASP A 126 38.90 14.18 -3.46
C ASP A 126 37.81 15.18 -3.88
N GLY A 127 38.17 16.44 -4.13
CA GLY A 127 37.24 17.52 -4.45
C GLY A 127 36.66 18.28 -3.23
N SER A 128 37.13 17.97 -2.02
CA SER A 128 36.85 18.71 -0.78
C SER A 128 37.50 20.11 -0.81
N PRO A 129 36.94 21.12 -0.12
CA PRO A 129 37.63 22.38 0.13
C PRO A 129 38.53 22.36 1.39
N HIS A 130 38.68 21.21 2.06
CA HIS A 130 39.46 21.04 3.30
C HIS A 130 40.62 20.06 3.12
N GLY A 131 41.73 20.28 3.83
CA GLY A 131 42.94 19.47 3.78
C GLY A 131 43.90 19.74 4.93
N ASN A 132 45.06 19.07 4.94
CA ASN A 132 46.10 19.21 5.95
C ASN A 132 47.48 19.39 5.30
N PHE A 133 48.39 20.13 5.94
CA PHE A 133 49.80 20.23 5.52
C PHE A 133 50.76 20.03 6.69
N ILE A 134 51.97 19.58 6.38
CA ILE A 134 53.09 19.43 7.32
C ILE A 134 53.98 20.65 7.19
N SER A 135 54.29 21.31 8.29
CA SER A 135 55.17 22.47 8.37
C SER A 135 56.35 22.26 9.31
N ASP A 136 57.47 22.93 9.08
CA ASP A 136 58.54 23.08 10.08
C ASP A 136 58.39 24.31 10.99
N LYS A 137 57.42 25.18 10.71
CA LYS A 137 57.00 26.26 11.62
C LYS A 137 56.01 25.72 12.64
N ARG A 138 56.20 26.14 13.90
CA ARG A 138 55.34 25.77 15.02
C ARG A 138 53.98 26.47 14.96
N GLU A 139 54.00 27.77 14.64
CA GLU A 139 52.79 28.57 14.44
C GLU A 139 52.79 29.24 13.07
N ILE A 140 51.61 29.27 12.45
CA ILE A 140 51.36 29.96 11.20
C ILE A 140 50.76 31.33 11.55
N ASN A 141 51.63 32.32 11.71
CA ASN A 141 51.24 33.69 12.07
C ASN A 141 50.61 34.47 10.89
N GLU A 142 50.52 33.84 9.72
CA GLU A 142 49.90 34.40 8.53
C GLU A 142 48.40 34.07 8.56
N GLU A 143 47.53 35.08 8.50
CA GLU A 143 46.06 34.86 8.46
C GLU A 143 45.61 34.04 7.24
N LYS A 144 46.40 34.07 6.16
CA LYS A 144 46.13 33.33 4.92
C LYS A 144 47.41 33.11 4.12
N ILE A 145 47.47 31.99 3.41
CA ILE A 145 48.47 31.74 2.37
C ILE A 145 47.82 32.05 1.03
N ASP A 146 48.28 33.14 0.42
CA ASP A 146 47.72 33.68 -0.82
C ASP A 146 48.24 32.99 -2.07
N ASN A 147 47.62 33.31 -3.20
CA ASN A 147 48.05 32.88 -4.54
C ASN A 147 48.00 31.37 -4.80
N ILE A 148 47.11 30.64 -4.12
CA ILE A 148 46.90 29.21 -4.38
C ILE A 148 46.09 29.02 -5.65
N ASN A 149 46.73 28.43 -6.65
CA ASN A 149 46.04 28.03 -7.85
C ASN A 149 45.09 26.86 -7.53
N TYR A 150 43.87 26.89 -8.05
CA TYR A 150 42.95 25.75 -7.97
C TYR A 150 42.16 25.59 -9.26
N LYS A 151 41.66 24.38 -9.45
CA LYS A 151 40.72 24.02 -10.52
C LYS A 151 39.45 23.44 -9.92
N LEU A 152 38.37 23.57 -10.66
CA LEU A 152 37.09 22.94 -10.33
C LEU A 152 36.87 21.75 -11.26
N LYS A 153 36.41 20.62 -10.72
CA LYS A 153 35.97 19.46 -11.51
C LYS A 153 34.51 19.15 -11.21
N LEU A 154 33.76 18.67 -12.20
CA LEU A 154 32.37 18.27 -12.00
C LEU A 154 32.31 17.09 -11.02
N LYS A 155 31.34 17.10 -10.10
CA LYS A 155 31.16 16.00 -9.16
C LYS A 155 30.71 14.72 -9.88
N ASP A 156 31.20 13.57 -9.42
CA ASP A 156 31.04 12.28 -10.10
C ASP A 156 29.58 11.91 -10.35
N TYR A 157 28.67 12.15 -9.40
CA TYR A 157 27.26 11.80 -9.55
C TYR A 157 26.55 12.53 -10.72
N ILE A 158 27.02 13.73 -11.11
CA ILE A 158 26.50 14.47 -12.27
C ILE A 158 26.96 13.78 -13.55
N ILE A 159 28.24 13.40 -13.61
CA ILE A 159 28.83 12.65 -14.73
C ILE A 159 28.11 11.30 -14.85
N THR A 160 27.92 10.57 -13.76
CA THR A 160 27.23 9.27 -13.75
C THR A 160 25.77 9.39 -14.19
N SER A 161 25.03 10.42 -13.72
CA SER A 161 23.62 10.63 -14.09
C SER A 161 23.46 10.94 -15.58
N ILE A 162 24.36 11.75 -16.13
CA ILE A 162 24.39 12.08 -17.56
C ILE A 162 24.83 10.87 -18.37
N LEU A 163 25.79 10.07 -17.87
CA LEU A 163 26.21 8.82 -18.49
C LEU A 163 25.05 7.83 -18.57
N TYR A 164 24.25 7.67 -17.51
CA TYR A 164 23.05 6.82 -17.53
C TYR A 164 22.00 7.34 -18.52
N LEU A 165 21.78 8.66 -18.60
CA LEU A 165 20.89 9.27 -19.59
C LEU A 165 21.38 9.01 -21.02
N PHE A 166 22.69 9.12 -21.27
CA PHE A 166 23.30 8.82 -22.57
C PHE A 166 23.28 7.33 -22.88
N ILE A 167 23.51 6.44 -21.92
CA ILE A 167 23.37 4.98 -22.08
C ILE A 167 21.91 4.64 -22.42
N LEU A 168 20.94 5.28 -21.77
CA LEU A 168 19.52 5.12 -22.05
C LEU A 168 19.16 5.60 -23.46
N LEU A 169 19.59 6.81 -23.84
CA LEU A 169 19.38 7.34 -25.19
C LEU A 169 20.12 6.50 -26.23
N PHE A 170 21.32 6.01 -25.95
CA PHE A 170 22.12 5.14 -26.79
C PHE A 170 21.51 3.75 -26.92
N LEU A 171 20.89 3.19 -25.87
CA LEU A 171 20.12 1.95 -25.94
C LEU A 171 18.88 2.13 -26.81
N ILE A 172 18.15 3.24 -26.63
CA ILE A 172 17.01 3.60 -27.50
C ILE A 172 17.49 3.79 -28.94
N LEU A 173 18.61 4.48 -29.17
CA LEU A 173 19.20 4.71 -30.49
C LEU A 173 19.70 3.41 -31.11
N ASN A 174 20.34 2.52 -30.35
CA ASN A 174 20.79 1.21 -30.80
C ASN A 174 19.62 0.30 -31.15
N ILE A 175 18.53 0.34 -30.39
CA ILE A 175 17.33 -0.41 -30.73
C ILE A 175 16.73 0.13 -32.03
N VAL A 176 16.70 1.45 -32.22
CA VAL A 176 16.16 2.07 -33.44
C VAL A 176 17.08 1.92 -34.67
N LEU A 177 18.41 1.95 -34.48
CA LEU A 177 19.41 1.96 -35.56
C LEU A 177 20.01 0.57 -35.83
N ASN A 178 20.30 -0.23 -34.78
CA ASN A 178 21.02 -1.50 -34.86
C ASN A 178 20.15 -2.75 -35.06
N ILE A 179 18.83 -2.62 -35.18
CA ILE A 179 18.00 -3.71 -35.76
C ILE A 179 18.50 -4.09 -37.16
N LYS A 180 19.21 -3.23 -37.91
CA LYS A 180 19.81 -3.63 -39.20
C LYS A 180 21.23 -4.19 -39.09
N PHE A 181 22.00 -3.85 -38.06
CA PHE A 181 23.41 -4.22 -37.91
C PHE A 181 23.59 -5.59 -37.22
N PHE A 182 22.87 -5.84 -36.13
CA PHE A 182 22.84 -7.16 -35.47
C PHE A 182 22.37 -8.28 -36.43
N MET A 183 21.48 -7.89 -37.34
CA MET A 183 20.99 -8.70 -38.45
C MET A 183 22.05 -8.99 -39.51
N LYS A 184 22.98 -8.07 -39.76
CA LYS A 184 24.04 -8.23 -40.77
C LYS A 184 25.11 -9.21 -40.30
N ILE A 185 25.38 -9.25 -38.99
CA ILE A 185 26.30 -10.19 -38.34
C ILE A 185 25.73 -11.62 -38.34
N LEU A 186 24.44 -11.79 -38.06
CA LEU A 186 23.77 -13.10 -38.04
C LEU A 186 23.48 -13.68 -39.45
N ILE A 187 23.57 -12.88 -40.53
CA ILE A 187 23.35 -13.32 -41.93
C ILE A 187 24.46 -14.26 -42.44
N ILE A 188 25.59 -14.38 -41.74
CA ILE A 188 26.78 -15.08 -42.23
C ILE A 188 26.65 -16.63 -42.21
N LYS A 189 25.65 -17.25 -41.55
CA LYS A 189 25.55 -18.72 -41.50
C LYS A 189 24.13 -19.30 -41.69
N GLY A 190 23.80 -19.74 -42.91
CA GLY A 190 22.81 -20.79 -43.19
C GLY A 190 21.30 -20.45 -43.23
N LYS A 191 20.55 -21.21 -44.06
CA LYS A 191 19.09 -21.06 -44.30
C LYS A 191 18.21 -21.18 -43.03
N LYS A 192 18.59 -22.00 -42.03
CA LYS A 192 17.84 -22.14 -40.75
C LYS A 192 17.94 -20.87 -39.88
N ILE A 193 19.10 -20.20 -39.86
CA ILE A 193 19.31 -18.96 -39.11
C ILE A 193 18.48 -17.83 -39.72
N LYS A 194 18.35 -17.74 -41.05
CA LYS A 194 17.49 -16.73 -41.72
C LYS A 194 16.02 -16.79 -41.26
N THR A 195 15.49 -17.98 -40.99
CA THR A 195 14.11 -18.15 -40.47
C THR A 195 13.99 -17.77 -39.00
N ILE A 196 14.97 -18.16 -38.16
CA ILE A 196 15.05 -17.75 -36.75
C ILE A 196 15.15 -16.22 -36.65
N ILE A 197 16.03 -15.63 -37.45
CA ILE A 197 16.20 -14.19 -37.63
C ILE A 197 14.88 -13.50 -38.03
N LEU A 198 14.14 -14.06 -39.00
CA LEU A 198 12.88 -13.48 -39.45
C LEU A 198 11.82 -13.52 -38.33
N ASN A 199 11.84 -14.58 -37.52
CA ASN A 199 10.97 -14.73 -36.36
C ASN A 199 11.37 -13.78 -35.22
N ILE A 200 12.67 -13.59 -34.96
CA ILE A 200 13.20 -12.61 -34.02
C ILE A 200 12.84 -11.19 -34.47
N LYS A 201 12.98 -10.86 -35.77
CA LYS A 201 12.48 -9.60 -36.34
C LYS A 201 10.98 -9.42 -36.07
N LYS A 202 10.17 -10.42 -36.37
CA LYS A 202 8.71 -10.37 -36.11
C LYS A 202 8.40 -10.18 -34.63
N LEU A 203 9.24 -10.70 -33.72
CA LEU A 203 9.11 -10.55 -32.28
C LEU A 203 9.45 -9.11 -31.82
N PHE A 204 10.61 -8.57 -32.21
CA PHE A 204 11.04 -7.21 -31.83
C PHE A 204 10.14 -6.11 -32.42
N TYR A 205 9.57 -6.32 -33.60
CA TYR A 205 8.60 -5.38 -34.21
C TYR A 205 7.15 -5.61 -33.75
N SER A 206 6.91 -6.60 -32.88
CA SER A 206 5.56 -6.87 -32.39
C SER A 206 5.09 -5.78 -31.43
N ASP A 207 3.78 -5.51 -31.49
CA ASP A 207 3.13 -4.53 -30.62
C ASP A 207 3.36 -4.85 -29.13
N TYR A 208 3.32 -6.12 -28.73
CA TYR A 208 3.48 -6.54 -27.33
C TYR A 208 4.93 -6.43 -26.81
N PHE A 209 5.95 -6.65 -27.65
CA PHE A 209 7.34 -6.49 -27.22
C PHE A 209 7.63 -5.04 -26.80
N SER A 210 7.14 -4.06 -27.57
CA SER A 210 7.34 -2.64 -27.25
C SER A 210 6.73 -2.24 -25.91
N ILE A 211 5.55 -2.76 -25.59
CA ILE A 211 4.85 -2.50 -24.33
C ILE A 211 5.60 -3.13 -23.16
N ILE A 212 5.92 -4.43 -23.25
CA ILE A 212 6.63 -5.16 -22.19
C ILE A 212 8.01 -4.53 -21.95
N PHE A 213 8.75 -4.24 -23.02
CA PHE A 213 10.07 -3.62 -22.92
C PHE A 213 10.00 -2.23 -22.29
N THR A 214 9.05 -1.37 -22.73
CA THR A 214 8.85 -0.04 -22.14
C THR A 214 8.52 -0.15 -20.66
N ALA A 215 7.64 -1.10 -20.28
CA ALA A 215 7.26 -1.32 -18.90
C ALA A 215 8.44 -1.78 -18.04
N ILE A 216 9.24 -2.75 -18.51
CA ILE A 216 10.44 -3.24 -17.81
C ILE A 216 11.48 -2.13 -17.68
N LEU A 217 11.77 -1.41 -18.77
CA LEU A 217 12.75 -0.33 -18.77
C LEU A 217 12.35 0.77 -17.80
N CYS A 218 11.09 1.21 -17.82
CA CYS A 218 10.58 2.16 -16.85
C CYS A 218 10.76 1.60 -15.43
N SER A 219 10.36 0.36 -15.17
CA SER A 219 10.46 -0.25 -13.84
C SER A 219 11.90 -0.33 -13.31
N MET A 220 12.85 -0.67 -14.17
CA MET A 220 14.28 -0.71 -13.81
C MET A 220 14.86 0.68 -13.55
N LEU A 221 14.50 1.67 -14.38
CA LEU A 221 14.88 3.07 -14.15
C LEU A 221 14.35 3.58 -12.81
N ILE A 222 13.11 3.22 -12.49
CA ILE A 222 12.46 3.60 -11.24
C ILE A 222 13.19 2.98 -10.07
N TYR A 223 13.40 1.67 -10.13
CA TYR A 223 14.17 0.95 -9.14
C TYR A 223 15.57 1.56 -8.93
N ALA A 224 16.25 2.01 -10.00
CA ALA A 224 17.58 2.62 -9.91
C ALA A 224 17.57 4.05 -9.32
N LEU A 225 16.54 4.85 -9.61
CA LEU A 225 16.43 6.25 -9.17
C LEU A 225 15.82 6.40 -7.77
N LEU A 226 14.96 5.46 -7.37
CA LEU A 226 14.22 5.53 -6.11
C LEU A 226 15.12 5.51 -4.85
N PRO A 227 16.27 4.80 -4.80
CA PRO A 227 17.24 4.94 -3.71
C PRO A 227 17.83 6.36 -3.55
N ILE A 228 17.96 7.12 -4.64
CA ILE A 228 18.45 8.51 -4.59
C ILE A 228 17.38 9.41 -3.94
N VAL A 229 16.13 9.20 -4.35
CA VAL A 229 14.95 9.89 -3.82
C VAL A 229 14.75 9.58 -2.33
N ASN A 230 15.01 8.35 -1.90
CA ASN A 230 14.91 7.93 -0.51
C ASN A 230 16.03 8.46 0.40
N LYS A 231 17.13 9.00 -0.16
CA LYS A 231 18.13 9.73 0.63
C LYS A 231 17.64 11.13 1.02
N ILE A 232 16.58 11.64 0.38
CA ILE A 232 16.02 12.94 0.72
C ILE A 232 15.21 12.79 2.00
N PRO A 233 15.57 13.47 3.10
CA PRO A 233 14.84 13.39 4.35
C PRO A 233 13.40 13.89 4.19
N GLN A 234 12.43 13.21 4.80
CA GLN A 234 11.05 13.71 4.86
C GLN A 234 10.95 14.88 5.85
N ILE A 235 10.40 16.01 5.40
CA ILE A 235 10.11 17.19 6.24
C ILE A 235 8.61 17.23 6.51
N TYR A 236 8.24 17.26 7.78
CA TYR A 236 6.86 17.31 8.28
C TYR A 236 6.44 18.76 8.53
N ASN A 237 5.20 19.10 8.16
CA ASN A 237 4.62 20.44 8.34
C ASN A 237 3.73 20.55 9.60
N ASP A 238 3.58 19.44 10.31
CA ASP A 238 2.77 19.27 11.52
C ASP A 238 3.33 18.09 12.32
N PHE A 239 2.93 17.93 13.58
CA PHE A 239 3.32 16.79 14.39
C PHE A 239 2.52 15.56 14.01
N TYR A 240 3.24 14.53 13.60
CA TYR A 240 2.71 13.23 13.35
C TYR A 240 3.64 12.19 13.98
N ILE A 241 3.13 11.37 14.90
CA ILE A 241 3.95 10.49 15.74
C ILE A 241 3.29 9.09 15.75
N TYR A 242 4.06 8.01 15.58
CA TYR A 242 3.52 6.65 15.39
C TYR A 242 4.36 5.60 16.14
N SER A 243 3.75 4.57 16.70
CA SER A 243 4.42 3.56 17.55
C SER A 243 5.10 2.41 16.79
N THR A 244 4.89 2.21 15.48
CA THR A 244 5.55 1.12 14.70
C THR A 244 6.24 1.61 13.40
N ILE A 245 7.29 2.42 13.52
CA ILE A 245 8.02 3.08 12.41
C ILE A 245 9.24 2.26 11.95
N ASP A 246 9.00 1.24 11.13
CA ASP A 246 10.04 0.79 10.20
C ASP A 246 9.76 1.26 8.76
N PHE A 247 8.66 1.99 8.47
CA PHE A 247 8.19 2.13 7.09
C PHE A 247 7.72 3.52 6.58
N LEU A 248 7.99 4.66 7.25
CA LEU A 248 7.21 5.90 7.02
C LEU A 248 7.73 7.00 6.06
N GLU A 249 8.95 6.94 5.52
CA GLU A 249 9.44 7.98 4.59
C GLU A 249 8.94 7.73 3.14
N VAL A 250 7.63 7.87 2.89
CA VAL A 250 6.97 7.43 1.63
C VAL A 250 6.72 8.57 0.64
N ILE A 251 6.73 9.84 1.08
CA ILE A 251 6.31 10.98 0.23
C ILE A 251 7.19 11.13 -1.00
N HIS A 252 8.50 10.94 -0.85
CA HIS A 252 9.43 11.09 -1.96
C HIS A 252 9.26 9.94 -2.96
N GLU A 253 9.06 8.70 -2.47
CA GLU A 253 8.68 7.57 -3.33
C GLU A 253 7.36 7.84 -4.07
N LEU A 254 6.38 8.42 -3.39
CA LEU A 254 5.05 8.71 -3.92
C LEU A 254 5.10 9.81 -5.01
N ASN A 255 5.76 10.93 -4.73
CA ASN A 255 5.93 12.05 -5.66
C ASN A 255 6.74 11.62 -6.89
N PHE A 256 7.82 10.86 -6.68
CA PHE A 256 8.60 10.30 -7.78
C PHE A 256 7.72 9.39 -8.63
N ARG A 257 6.86 8.57 -8.02
CA ARG A 257 5.92 7.71 -8.74
C ARG A 257 4.85 8.44 -9.54
N MET A 258 4.36 9.58 -9.06
CA MET A 258 3.42 10.41 -9.80
C MET A 258 3.98 10.90 -11.14
N PHE A 259 5.30 11.12 -11.23
CA PHE A 259 5.94 11.53 -12.48
C PHE A 259 6.04 10.39 -13.51
N LEU A 260 6.01 9.12 -13.05
CA LEU A 260 6.30 7.94 -13.87
C LEU A 260 5.16 7.55 -14.80
N TYR A 261 3.91 7.66 -14.33
CA TYR A 261 2.75 7.31 -15.16
C TYR A 261 2.66 8.21 -16.38
N PRO A 262 2.65 9.56 -16.26
CA PRO A 262 2.72 10.44 -17.42
C PRO A 262 3.95 10.19 -18.30
N PHE A 263 5.12 9.92 -17.72
CA PHE A 263 6.34 9.66 -18.48
C PHE A 263 6.26 8.38 -19.32
N SER A 264 5.75 7.28 -18.76
CA SER A 264 5.55 6.01 -19.48
C SER A 264 4.50 6.14 -20.61
N ILE A 265 3.44 6.91 -20.37
CA ILE A 265 2.42 7.28 -21.35
C ILE A 265 3.06 8.05 -22.51
N ILE A 266 3.85 9.09 -22.21
CA ILE A 266 4.56 9.89 -23.22
C ILE A 266 5.50 9.02 -24.05
N ILE A 267 6.31 8.16 -23.43
CA ILE A 267 7.21 7.25 -24.14
C ILE A 267 6.43 6.36 -25.11
N LEU A 268 5.32 5.75 -24.67
CA LEU A 268 4.53 4.88 -25.53
C LEU A 268 3.88 5.66 -26.68
N ILE A 269 3.37 6.86 -26.42
CA ILE A 269 2.82 7.75 -27.48
C ILE A 269 3.90 8.07 -28.51
N VAL A 270 5.11 8.40 -28.08
CA VAL A 270 6.24 8.67 -28.98
C VAL A 270 6.60 7.43 -29.80
N ILE A 271 6.67 6.25 -29.18
CA ILE A 271 6.94 4.98 -29.87
C ILE A 271 5.86 4.69 -30.92
N GLU A 272 4.58 4.80 -30.56
CA GLU A 272 3.47 4.57 -31.50
C GLU A 272 3.45 5.61 -32.63
N PHE A 273 3.74 6.88 -32.34
CA PHE A 273 3.84 7.93 -33.34
C PHE A 273 4.98 7.67 -34.35
N ILE A 274 6.16 7.27 -33.86
CA ILE A 274 7.29 6.87 -34.71
C ILE A 274 6.90 5.68 -35.59
N ARG A 275 6.17 4.70 -35.05
CA ARG A 275 5.71 3.52 -35.80
C ARG A 275 4.71 3.90 -36.89
N ILE A 276 3.73 4.75 -36.59
CA ILE A 276 2.76 5.26 -37.56
C ILE A 276 3.48 5.98 -38.70
N LYS A 277 4.46 6.84 -38.39
CA LYS A 277 5.26 7.59 -39.38
C LYS A 277 6.15 6.67 -40.24
N ASN A 278 6.58 5.53 -39.70
CA ASN A 278 7.48 4.57 -40.36
C ASN A 278 6.77 3.48 -41.19
N ASN A 279 5.43 3.51 -41.31
CA ASN A 279 4.66 2.41 -41.90
C ASN A 279 4.97 2.14 -43.39
N LYS A 280 5.89 1.19 -43.62
CA LYS A 280 5.99 0.33 -44.82
C LYS A 280 5.65 -1.14 -44.53
N PHE A 281 5.25 -1.49 -43.31
CA PHE A 281 4.95 -2.88 -42.93
C PHE A 281 3.46 -3.07 -42.65
N ASN A 282 2.65 -2.97 -43.70
CA ASN A 282 1.37 -3.69 -43.73
C ASN A 282 1.69 -5.19 -43.82
N LEU A 283 1.91 -5.83 -42.68
CA LEU A 283 1.83 -7.28 -42.61
C LEU A 283 0.37 -7.64 -42.87
N SER A 284 0.10 -8.18 -44.05
CA SER A 284 -1.14 -8.86 -44.38
C SER A 284 -1.31 -10.03 -43.40
N TYR A 285 -1.98 -9.77 -42.27
CA TYR A 285 -2.34 -10.81 -41.33
C TYR A 285 -3.50 -11.59 -41.94
N GLN A 286 -3.18 -12.74 -42.53
CA GLN A 286 -4.19 -13.73 -42.89
C GLN A 286 -4.98 -14.08 -41.62
N SER A 287 -6.31 -13.95 -41.70
CA SER A 287 -7.23 -14.22 -40.61
C SER A 287 -7.20 -15.71 -40.27
N CYS A 288 -6.33 -16.12 -39.34
CA CYS A 288 -6.49 -17.41 -38.69
C CYS A 288 -7.78 -17.40 -37.87
N LYS A 289 -8.53 -18.51 -37.93
CA LYS A 289 -9.78 -18.68 -37.20
C LYS A 289 -9.57 -18.48 -35.67
N GLU A 290 -10.55 -17.85 -35.03
CA GLU A 290 -10.49 -17.25 -33.68
C GLU A 290 -10.04 -18.24 -32.58
N TYR A 291 -10.42 -19.51 -32.70
CA TYR A 291 -10.23 -20.54 -31.67
C TYR A 291 -8.77 -20.98 -31.43
N LYS A 292 -7.84 -20.80 -32.39
CA LYS A 292 -6.43 -21.19 -32.22
C LYS A 292 -5.71 -20.43 -31.11
N TYR A 293 -6.18 -19.21 -30.83
CA TYR A 293 -5.54 -18.30 -29.87
C TYR A 293 -6.22 -18.29 -28.49
N ASN A 294 -7.42 -18.86 -28.36
CA ASN A 294 -8.12 -18.95 -27.07
C ASN A 294 -7.30 -19.73 -26.02
N ILE A 295 -6.55 -20.74 -26.45
CA ILE A 295 -5.75 -21.59 -25.54
C ILE A 295 -4.61 -20.80 -24.88
N LEU A 296 -4.17 -19.69 -25.49
CA LEU A 296 -3.17 -18.80 -24.89
C LEU A 296 -3.69 -18.13 -23.61
N LEU A 297 -5.01 -17.94 -23.47
CA LEU A 297 -5.61 -17.37 -22.26
C LEU A 297 -5.42 -18.27 -21.03
N LEU A 298 -5.17 -19.57 -21.23
CA LEU A 298 -4.91 -20.53 -20.16
C LEU A 298 -3.39 -20.78 -19.99
N ILE A 299 -2.68 -21.01 -21.09
CA ILE A 299 -1.25 -21.38 -21.06
C ILE A 299 -0.39 -20.30 -20.41
N ILE A 300 -0.51 -19.04 -20.86
CA ILE A 300 0.38 -17.96 -20.43
C ILE A 300 0.19 -17.63 -18.94
N PRO A 301 -1.04 -17.50 -18.39
CA PRO A 301 -1.22 -17.28 -16.96
C PRO A 301 -0.71 -18.44 -16.09
N ILE A 302 -0.92 -19.70 -16.49
CA ILE A 302 -0.39 -20.87 -15.75
C ILE A 302 1.13 -20.89 -15.74
N LEU A 303 1.78 -20.61 -16.87
CA LEU A 303 3.24 -20.53 -16.94
C LEU A 303 3.78 -19.41 -16.06
N VAL A 304 3.13 -18.24 -16.05
CA VAL A 304 3.54 -17.12 -15.20
C VAL A 304 3.37 -17.47 -13.73
N LEU A 305 2.23 -18.05 -13.33
CA LEU A 305 2.02 -18.52 -11.96
C LEU A 305 3.12 -19.49 -11.55
N PHE A 306 3.41 -20.51 -12.35
CA PHE A 306 4.45 -21.49 -12.08
C PHE A 306 5.83 -20.84 -11.92
N ILE A 307 6.21 -19.95 -12.84
CA ILE A 307 7.49 -19.23 -12.80
C ILE A 307 7.64 -18.41 -11.51
N PHE A 308 6.58 -17.75 -11.04
CA PHE A 308 6.66 -16.84 -9.90
C PHE A 308 6.37 -17.47 -8.56
N THR A 309 5.67 -18.60 -8.51
CA THR A 309 5.20 -19.20 -7.24
C THR A 309 5.65 -20.63 -7.00
N GLU A 310 6.20 -21.32 -8.00
CA GLU A 310 6.33 -22.79 -8.05
C GLU A 310 5.02 -23.57 -7.85
N ILE A 311 3.88 -22.87 -7.71
CA ILE A 311 2.59 -23.54 -7.57
C ILE A 311 2.22 -24.14 -8.93
N PHE A 312 2.35 -25.46 -9.01
CA PHE A 312 1.93 -26.23 -10.16
C PHE A 312 0.53 -26.77 -9.93
N ASP A 313 -0.47 -26.08 -10.48
CA ASP A 313 -1.84 -26.60 -10.53
C ASP A 313 -1.90 -27.76 -11.53
N ILE A 314 -1.55 -28.96 -11.04
CA ILE A 314 -1.51 -30.21 -11.80
C ILE A 314 -2.81 -30.43 -12.58
N PHE A 315 -3.96 -30.10 -11.96
CA PHE A 315 -5.26 -30.27 -12.56
C PHE A 315 -5.45 -29.34 -13.78
N SER A 316 -5.19 -28.03 -13.63
CA SER A 316 -5.23 -27.10 -14.76
C SER A 316 -4.22 -27.44 -15.85
N PHE A 317 -3.04 -27.93 -15.49
CA PHE A 317 -2.03 -28.38 -16.44
C PHE A 317 -2.53 -29.55 -17.31
N PHE A 318 -3.12 -30.58 -16.69
CA PHE A 318 -3.70 -31.69 -17.44
C PHE A 318 -4.86 -31.24 -18.33
N ILE A 319 -5.74 -30.35 -17.86
CA ILE A 319 -6.80 -29.75 -18.70
C ILE A 319 -6.21 -29.08 -19.93
N VAL A 320 -5.12 -28.31 -19.77
CA VAL A 320 -4.46 -27.61 -20.88
C VAL A 320 -3.82 -28.59 -21.86
N ILE A 321 -3.06 -29.58 -21.39
CA ILE A 321 -2.44 -30.58 -22.26
C ILE A 321 -3.49 -31.35 -23.05
N SER A 322 -4.53 -31.86 -22.37
CA SER A 322 -5.63 -32.57 -23.02
C SER A 322 -6.35 -31.66 -24.01
N SER A 323 -6.55 -30.38 -23.70
CA SER A 323 -7.14 -29.41 -24.63
C SER A 323 -6.25 -29.17 -25.86
N ILE A 324 -4.93 -29.15 -25.71
CA ILE A 324 -3.97 -29.05 -26.82
C ILE A 324 -4.04 -30.31 -27.68
N TYR A 325 -4.01 -31.50 -27.07
CA TYR A 325 -4.13 -32.79 -27.78
C TYR A 325 -5.44 -32.87 -28.58
N ILE A 326 -6.56 -32.55 -27.93
CA ILE A 326 -7.88 -32.52 -28.58
C ILE A 326 -7.92 -31.46 -29.68
N TYR A 327 -7.26 -30.31 -29.49
CA TYR A 327 -7.14 -29.30 -30.54
C TYR A 327 -6.38 -29.82 -31.76
N MET A 328 -5.29 -30.56 -31.56
CA MET A 328 -4.51 -31.16 -32.64
C MET A 328 -5.33 -32.15 -33.47
N ASN A 329 -6.22 -32.92 -32.82
CA ASN A 329 -6.99 -33.98 -33.48
C ASN A 329 -8.38 -33.52 -33.98
N TYR A 330 -9.07 -32.65 -33.23
CA TYR A 330 -10.49 -32.31 -33.44
C TYR A 330 -10.76 -30.80 -33.56
N LYS A 331 -9.72 -29.96 -33.58
CA LYS A 331 -9.77 -28.51 -33.86
C LYS A 331 -10.81 -27.75 -33.03
N GLU A 332 -11.95 -27.40 -33.63
CA GLU A 332 -12.99 -26.54 -33.06
C GLU A 332 -13.69 -27.20 -31.85
N LYS A 333 -13.62 -28.53 -31.72
CA LYS A 333 -14.19 -29.26 -30.58
C LYS A 333 -13.36 -29.16 -29.28
N ALA A 334 -12.16 -28.58 -29.34
CA ALA A 334 -11.28 -28.47 -28.17
C ALA A 334 -11.87 -27.66 -27.01
N ILE A 335 -12.69 -26.64 -27.29
CA ILE A 335 -13.28 -25.80 -26.24
C ILE A 335 -14.32 -26.54 -25.39
N TYR A 336 -14.88 -27.63 -25.90
CA TYR A 336 -15.90 -28.39 -25.17
C TYR A 336 -15.30 -29.21 -24.03
N PHE A 337 -14.06 -29.68 -24.17
CA PHE A 337 -13.39 -30.47 -23.14
C PHE A 337 -13.19 -29.72 -21.82
N PRO A 338 -12.56 -28.51 -21.77
CA PRO A 338 -12.42 -27.79 -20.52
C PRO A 338 -13.79 -27.41 -19.93
N VAL A 339 -14.77 -27.05 -20.76
CA VAL A 339 -16.14 -26.78 -20.28
C VAL A 339 -16.75 -28.01 -19.62
N LEU A 340 -16.59 -29.18 -20.24
CA LEU A 340 -17.07 -30.44 -19.69
C LEU A 340 -16.38 -30.75 -18.36
N VAL A 341 -15.06 -30.62 -18.28
CA VAL A 341 -14.29 -30.84 -17.04
C VAL A 341 -14.81 -29.98 -15.90
N PHE A 342 -14.95 -28.66 -16.11
CA PHE A 342 -15.40 -27.77 -15.05
C PHE A 342 -16.87 -27.99 -14.68
N ILE A 343 -17.76 -28.25 -15.65
CA ILE A 343 -19.17 -28.57 -15.36
C ILE A 343 -19.30 -29.90 -14.61
N SER A 344 -18.55 -30.93 -15.00
CA SER A 344 -18.49 -32.21 -14.30
C SER A 344 -17.97 -32.06 -12.88
N MET A 345 -16.98 -31.20 -12.65
CA MET A 345 -16.48 -30.86 -11.32
C MET A 345 -17.58 -30.29 -10.40
N TYR A 346 -18.38 -29.35 -10.88
CA TYR A 346 -19.50 -28.81 -10.10
C TYR A 346 -20.65 -29.79 -9.96
N PHE A 347 -20.87 -30.66 -10.95
CA PHE A 347 -21.83 -31.76 -10.86
C PHE A 347 -21.44 -32.75 -9.76
N PHE A 348 -20.20 -33.24 -9.75
CA PHE A 348 -19.73 -34.18 -8.72
C PHE A 348 -19.66 -33.52 -7.35
N LYS A 349 -19.23 -32.25 -7.25
CA LYS A 349 -19.31 -31.48 -6.00
C LYS A 349 -20.74 -31.45 -5.44
N SER A 350 -21.72 -31.17 -6.30
CA SER A 350 -23.13 -31.15 -5.90
C SER A 350 -23.64 -32.53 -5.48
N LEU A 351 -23.26 -33.58 -6.21
CA LEU A 351 -23.61 -34.95 -5.88
C LEU A 351 -23.04 -35.36 -4.52
N PHE A 352 -21.79 -34.99 -4.23
CA PHE A 352 -21.17 -35.28 -2.95
C PHE A 352 -21.75 -34.46 -1.81
N ILE A 353 -22.19 -33.22 -2.03
CA ILE A 353 -22.95 -32.47 -1.03
C ILE A 353 -24.25 -33.19 -0.69
N ILE A 354 -24.98 -33.71 -1.70
CA ILE A 354 -26.19 -34.51 -1.49
C ILE A 354 -25.88 -35.79 -0.69
N LEU A 355 -24.85 -36.54 -1.12
CA LEU A 355 -24.45 -37.77 -0.45
C LEU A 355 -23.97 -37.53 0.99
N ASN A 356 -23.30 -36.40 1.24
CA ASN A 356 -22.85 -36.03 2.58
C ASN A 356 -24.03 -35.61 3.47
N LEU A 357 -25.02 -34.87 2.93
CA LEU A 357 -26.23 -34.51 3.67
C LEU A 357 -27.11 -35.73 4.00
N LEU A 358 -27.17 -36.73 3.12
CA LEU A 358 -28.00 -37.94 3.29
C LEU A 358 -27.30 -39.07 4.06
N PHE A 359 -26.00 -39.25 3.86
CA PHE A 359 -25.24 -40.42 4.32
C PHE A 359 -23.91 -40.09 5.00
N GLU A 360 -23.59 -38.80 5.22
CA GLU A 360 -22.37 -38.33 5.91
C GLU A 360 -21.04 -38.78 5.27
N ILE A 361 -21.05 -39.10 3.98
CA ILE A 361 -19.87 -39.54 3.23
C ILE A 361 -18.87 -38.38 3.08
N LYS A 362 -17.67 -38.55 3.64
CA LYS A 362 -16.55 -37.60 3.54
C LYS A 362 -15.69 -37.89 2.30
N ILE A 363 -15.47 -36.88 1.45
CA ILE A 363 -14.66 -37.00 0.23
C ILE A 363 -13.72 -35.80 0.09
N SER A 364 -12.49 -36.08 -0.36
CA SER A 364 -11.50 -35.05 -0.63
C SER A 364 -11.81 -34.27 -1.92
N ILE A 365 -11.46 -32.99 -1.97
CA ILE A 365 -11.58 -32.17 -3.18
C ILE A 365 -10.75 -32.76 -4.34
N PHE A 366 -9.59 -33.36 -4.05
CA PHE A 366 -8.74 -34.02 -5.05
C PHE A 366 -9.48 -35.16 -5.77
N SER A 367 -10.22 -35.98 -5.03
CA SER A 367 -11.05 -37.05 -5.61
C SER A 367 -12.10 -36.50 -6.56
N ILE A 368 -12.69 -35.34 -6.25
CA ILE A 368 -13.67 -34.66 -7.13
C ILE A 368 -13.00 -34.24 -8.44
N TYR A 369 -11.83 -33.59 -8.36
CA TYR A 369 -11.09 -33.19 -9.56
C TYR A 369 -10.72 -34.38 -10.44
N LEU A 370 -10.18 -35.44 -9.84
CA LEU A 370 -9.78 -36.66 -10.57
C LEU A 370 -10.98 -37.31 -11.25
N LEU A 371 -12.08 -37.53 -10.52
CA LEU A 371 -13.32 -38.13 -11.05
C LEU A 371 -13.88 -37.30 -12.20
N SER A 372 -13.86 -35.97 -12.07
CA SER A 372 -14.33 -35.04 -13.10
C SER A 372 -13.50 -35.10 -14.37
N PHE A 373 -12.18 -35.19 -14.24
CA PHE A 373 -11.27 -35.30 -15.38
C PHE A 373 -11.47 -36.62 -16.13
N VAL A 374 -11.48 -37.75 -15.41
CA VAL A 374 -11.69 -39.08 -15.99
C VAL A 374 -13.06 -39.18 -16.65
N PHE A 375 -14.12 -38.73 -15.97
CA PHE A 375 -15.48 -38.70 -16.51
C PHE A 375 -15.57 -37.84 -17.77
N SER A 376 -14.85 -36.72 -17.82
CA SER A 376 -14.84 -35.82 -18.98
C SER A 376 -14.11 -36.43 -20.17
N ILE A 377 -12.99 -37.13 -19.95
CA ILE A 377 -12.29 -37.85 -21.03
C ILE A 377 -13.22 -38.91 -21.63
N PHE A 378 -13.85 -39.73 -20.79
CA PHE A 378 -14.75 -40.78 -21.23
C PHE A 378 -15.97 -40.21 -21.99
N SER A 379 -16.65 -39.23 -21.39
CA SER A 379 -17.82 -38.57 -21.99
C SER A 379 -17.48 -37.85 -23.29
N PHE A 380 -16.32 -37.19 -23.36
CA PHE A 380 -15.87 -36.51 -24.56
C PHE A 380 -15.60 -37.52 -25.69
N ASN A 381 -14.89 -38.62 -25.40
CA ASN A 381 -14.61 -39.66 -26.40
C ASN A 381 -15.89 -40.37 -26.90
N LEU A 382 -16.89 -40.58 -26.03
CA LEU A 382 -18.17 -41.15 -26.44
C LEU A 382 -18.98 -40.21 -27.35
N LEU A 383 -18.98 -38.91 -27.03
CA LEU A 383 -19.87 -37.94 -27.68
C LEU A 383 -19.20 -37.16 -28.82
N ILE A 384 -17.90 -37.35 -29.06
CA ILE A 384 -17.18 -36.62 -30.10
C ILE A 384 -17.47 -37.13 -31.51
N SER A 385 -17.78 -38.41 -31.68
CA SER A 385 -18.20 -39.00 -32.96
C SER A 385 -19.55 -38.44 -33.42
N ASP A 386 -20.34 -37.92 -32.49
CA ASP A 386 -21.67 -37.37 -32.70
C ASP A 386 -21.68 -35.87 -33.07
N SER A 387 -22.88 -35.37 -33.41
CA SER A 387 -23.10 -33.94 -33.66
C SER A 387 -22.88 -33.09 -32.40
N ASN A 388 -22.33 -31.87 -32.56
CA ASN A 388 -22.10 -30.90 -31.46
C ASN A 388 -23.35 -30.66 -30.59
N LYS A 389 -24.55 -30.86 -31.13
CA LYS A 389 -25.82 -30.72 -30.42
C LYS A 389 -25.97 -31.71 -29.27
N LYS A 390 -25.54 -32.97 -29.43
CA LYS A 390 -25.63 -33.98 -28.37
C LYS A 390 -24.72 -33.61 -27.19
N LEU A 391 -23.50 -33.16 -27.47
CA LEU A 391 -22.54 -32.77 -26.45
C LEU A 391 -23.01 -31.50 -25.68
N ILE A 392 -23.64 -30.54 -26.36
CA ILE A 392 -24.27 -29.39 -25.69
C ILE A 392 -25.45 -29.82 -24.82
N LYS A 393 -26.33 -30.72 -25.32
CA LYS A 393 -27.44 -31.25 -24.53
C LYS A 393 -26.94 -31.99 -23.29
N PHE A 394 -25.85 -32.74 -23.41
CA PHE A 394 -25.22 -33.41 -22.28
C PHE A 394 -24.67 -32.41 -21.24
N ILE A 395 -23.95 -31.37 -21.68
CA ILE A 395 -23.49 -30.29 -20.79
C ILE A 395 -24.66 -29.61 -20.07
N LEU A 396 -25.80 -29.42 -20.75
CA LEU A 396 -27.01 -28.86 -20.13
C LEU A 396 -27.64 -29.81 -19.11
N LEU A 397 -27.63 -31.12 -19.34
CA LEU A 397 -28.16 -32.10 -18.37
C LEU A 397 -27.32 -32.17 -17.09
N LEU A 398 -25.99 -32.11 -17.20
CA LEU A 398 -25.10 -32.07 -16.03
C LEU A 398 -25.36 -30.87 -15.11
N GLN A 399 -25.92 -29.78 -15.65
CA GLN A 399 -26.21 -28.58 -14.90
C GLN A 399 -27.40 -28.70 -13.93
N ILE A 400 -28.28 -29.70 -14.09
CA ILE A 400 -29.50 -29.84 -13.28
C ILE A 400 -29.18 -29.88 -11.78
N PHE A 401 -28.14 -30.61 -11.39
CA PHE A 401 -27.77 -30.78 -9.97
C PHE A 401 -26.90 -29.66 -9.42
N ILE A 402 -26.34 -28.79 -10.26
CA ILE A 402 -25.39 -27.76 -9.81
C ILE A 402 -25.94 -26.80 -8.73
N PRO A 403 -27.24 -26.43 -8.72
CA PRO A 403 -27.82 -25.62 -7.64
C PRO A 403 -27.65 -26.20 -6.24
N PHE A 404 -27.52 -27.53 -6.10
CA PHE A 404 -27.29 -28.17 -4.80
C PHE A 404 -25.95 -27.78 -4.14
N ASN A 405 -25.01 -27.20 -4.89
CA ASN A 405 -23.79 -26.60 -4.31
C ASN A 405 -24.08 -25.61 -3.17
N ILE A 406 -25.22 -24.92 -3.23
CA ILE A 406 -25.62 -23.92 -2.24
C ILE A 406 -26.01 -24.55 -0.90
N LEU A 407 -26.46 -25.81 -0.88
CA LEU A 407 -26.89 -26.49 0.34
C LEU A 407 -25.74 -26.77 1.31
N MET A 408 -24.50 -26.64 0.85
CA MET A 408 -23.34 -26.67 1.74
C MET A 408 -23.38 -25.54 2.78
N PHE A 409 -24.16 -24.47 2.55
CA PHE A 409 -24.36 -23.41 3.53
C PHE A 409 -25.37 -23.77 4.63
N THR A 410 -26.05 -24.92 4.59
CA THR A 410 -27.06 -25.30 5.59
C THR A 410 -26.49 -26.16 6.73
N ILE A 411 -25.18 -26.18 6.90
CA ILE A 411 -24.51 -26.95 7.96
C ILE A 411 -24.71 -26.26 9.31
N ASN A 412 -25.18 -27.01 10.30
CA ASN A 412 -25.38 -26.56 11.69
C ASN A 412 -24.84 -27.54 12.75
N LYS A 413 -24.06 -28.55 12.32
CA LYS A 413 -23.41 -29.52 13.20
C LYS A 413 -21.96 -29.09 13.46
N TYR A 414 -21.54 -29.16 14.70
CA TYR A 414 -20.21 -28.76 15.13
C TYR A 414 -19.55 -29.87 15.95
N ASN A 415 -18.29 -30.19 15.63
CA ASN A 415 -17.49 -31.11 16.43
C ASN A 415 -16.66 -30.30 17.42
N TYR A 416 -17.03 -30.38 18.70
CA TYR A 416 -16.37 -29.71 19.80
C TYR A 416 -15.74 -30.74 20.73
N ARG A 417 -14.41 -30.88 20.68
CA ARG A 417 -13.63 -31.80 21.53
C ARG A 417 -14.11 -33.27 21.48
N GLY A 418 -14.62 -33.70 20.32
CA GLY A 418 -15.13 -35.06 20.10
C GLY A 418 -16.65 -35.20 20.31
N GLU A 419 -17.33 -34.16 20.81
CA GLU A 419 -18.78 -34.12 20.97
C GLU A 419 -19.45 -33.33 19.83
N ILE A 420 -20.62 -33.80 19.38
CA ILE A 420 -21.38 -33.12 18.32
C ILE A 420 -22.43 -32.19 18.93
N ILE A 421 -22.30 -30.89 18.66
CA ILE A 421 -23.22 -29.83 19.11
C ILE A 421 -24.02 -29.29 17.92
N TYR A 422 -25.27 -28.92 18.18
CA TYR A 422 -26.21 -28.41 17.17
C TYR A 422 -26.69 -26.99 17.53
N PHE A 423 -26.73 -26.11 16.53
CA PHE A 423 -27.29 -24.76 16.65
C PHE A 423 -28.43 -24.57 15.64
N TYR A 424 -29.65 -24.98 15.99
CA TYR A 424 -30.79 -24.90 15.08
C TYR A 424 -31.36 -23.48 14.97
N ASN A 425 -31.54 -22.81 16.10
CA ASN A 425 -32.23 -21.52 16.16
C ASN A 425 -31.39 -20.40 15.53
N GLU A 426 -30.10 -20.38 15.84
CA GLU A 426 -29.14 -19.37 15.39
C GLU A 426 -28.96 -19.41 13.86
N HIS A 427 -29.19 -20.59 13.27
CA HIS A 427 -29.09 -20.84 11.83
C HIS A 427 -30.41 -20.68 11.07
N PHE A 428 -31.56 -20.74 11.75
CA PHE A 428 -32.87 -20.94 11.10
C PHE A 428 -33.16 -19.90 10.01
N LYS A 429 -33.06 -18.60 10.34
CA LYS A 429 -33.32 -17.50 9.38
C LYS A 429 -32.39 -17.56 8.17
N PHE A 430 -31.09 -17.78 8.42
CA PHE A 430 -30.08 -17.89 7.37
C PHE A 430 -30.37 -19.10 6.46
N GLN A 431 -30.60 -20.27 7.03
CA GLN A 431 -30.90 -21.49 6.28
C GLN A 431 -32.18 -21.37 5.45
N LEU A 432 -33.24 -20.74 6.00
CA LEU A 432 -34.48 -20.49 5.27
C LEU A 432 -34.23 -19.66 4.00
N ILE A 433 -33.43 -18.59 4.10
CA ILE A 433 -33.04 -17.76 2.96
C ILE A 433 -32.25 -18.58 1.93
N ILE A 434 -31.29 -19.38 2.39
CA ILE A 434 -30.49 -20.28 1.53
C ILE A 434 -31.40 -21.29 0.80
N TRP A 435 -32.38 -21.88 1.48
CA TRP A 435 -33.37 -22.79 0.87
C TRP A 435 -34.22 -22.10 -0.19
N ILE A 436 -34.71 -20.88 0.07
CA ILE A 436 -35.48 -20.09 -0.90
C ILE A 436 -34.64 -19.79 -2.15
N ILE A 437 -33.38 -19.39 -1.98
CA ILE A 437 -32.45 -19.12 -3.07
C ILE A 437 -32.19 -20.40 -3.87
N PHE A 438 -31.90 -21.51 -3.18
CA PHE A 438 -31.69 -22.82 -3.79
C PHE A 438 -32.90 -23.24 -4.64
N LEU A 439 -34.11 -23.25 -4.06
CA LEU A 439 -35.33 -23.66 -4.76
C LEU A 439 -35.60 -22.79 -5.98
N SER A 440 -35.44 -21.47 -5.83
CA SER A 440 -35.61 -20.51 -6.93
C SER A 440 -34.65 -20.79 -8.08
N LEU A 441 -33.36 -21.00 -7.78
CA LEU A 441 -32.34 -21.30 -8.78
C LEU A 441 -32.53 -22.68 -9.39
N PHE A 442 -32.90 -23.68 -8.61
CA PHE A 442 -33.12 -25.05 -9.08
C PHE A 442 -34.30 -25.13 -10.07
N ILE A 443 -35.46 -24.58 -9.69
CA ILE A 443 -36.64 -24.53 -10.55
C ILE A 443 -36.34 -23.71 -11.81
N TRP A 444 -35.72 -22.54 -11.66
CA TRP A 444 -35.36 -21.71 -12.81
C TRP A 444 -34.39 -22.43 -13.76
N ASN A 445 -33.42 -23.17 -13.22
CA ASN A 445 -32.45 -23.92 -14.00
C ASN A 445 -33.11 -25.04 -14.82
N ILE A 446 -33.98 -25.85 -14.19
CA ILE A 446 -34.74 -26.91 -14.85
C ILE A 446 -35.55 -26.33 -16.02
N ILE A 447 -36.31 -25.26 -15.77
CA ILE A 447 -37.12 -24.61 -16.81
C ILE A 447 -36.25 -24.18 -17.99
N LEU A 448 -35.10 -23.54 -17.72
CA LEU A 448 -34.18 -23.10 -18.77
C LEU A 448 -33.58 -24.27 -19.56
N ILE A 449 -33.15 -25.34 -18.89
CA ILE A 449 -32.52 -26.51 -19.52
C ILE A 449 -33.52 -27.20 -20.46
N PHE A 450 -34.73 -27.51 -20.00
CA PHE A 450 -35.74 -28.22 -20.79
C PHE A 450 -36.36 -27.37 -21.91
N LYS A 451 -36.44 -26.04 -21.74
CA LYS A 451 -36.87 -25.12 -22.82
C LYS A 451 -35.73 -24.73 -23.76
N SER A 452 -34.48 -25.09 -23.46
CA SER A 452 -33.33 -24.62 -24.25
C SER A 452 -33.35 -25.17 -25.67
N LYS A 453 -33.15 -24.28 -26.65
CA LYS A 453 -32.88 -24.62 -28.05
C LYS A 453 -31.43 -24.29 -28.42
N VAL A 454 -30.53 -24.24 -27.43
CA VAL A 454 -29.16 -23.78 -27.60
C VAL A 454 -28.36 -24.80 -28.42
N THR A 455 -27.73 -24.32 -29.49
CA THR A 455 -26.88 -25.12 -30.38
C THR A 455 -25.42 -24.68 -30.37
N SER A 456 -25.08 -23.65 -29.59
CA SER A 456 -23.73 -23.11 -29.48
C SER A 456 -23.18 -23.21 -28.06
N ILE A 457 -21.95 -23.71 -27.94
CA ILE A 457 -21.18 -23.78 -26.68
C ILE A 457 -21.02 -22.42 -25.98
N LYS A 458 -21.11 -21.31 -26.72
CA LYS A 458 -21.02 -19.95 -26.15
C LYS A 458 -22.18 -19.63 -25.19
N TYR A 459 -23.31 -20.31 -25.35
CA TYR A 459 -24.55 -20.07 -24.60
C TYR A 459 -25.03 -21.33 -23.85
N SER A 460 -24.17 -22.34 -23.70
CA SER A 460 -24.55 -23.65 -23.16
C SER A 460 -24.63 -23.71 -21.64
N ILE A 461 -24.40 -22.60 -20.94
CA ILE A 461 -24.41 -22.53 -19.47
C ILE A 461 -25.56 -21.62 -19.04
N THR A 462 -26.40 -22.09 -18.13
CA THR A 462 -27.53 -21.30 -17.65
C THR A 462 -27.07 -20.25 -16.62
N LEU A 463 -27.82 -19.16 -16.51
CA LEU A 463 -27.54 -18.14 -15.49
C LEU A 463 -27.69 -18.69 -14.05
N PRO A 464 -28.71 -19.52 -13.72
CA PRO A 464 -28.77 -20.18 -12.42
C PRO A 464 -27.53 -20.99 -12.07
N THR A 465 -27.00 -21.77 -13.02
CA THR A 465 -25.76 -22.53 -12.85
C THR A 465 -24.59 -21.61 -12.51
N ILE A 466 -24.43 -20.49 -13.22
CA ILE A 466 -23.36 -19.53 -12.94
C ILE A 466 -23.49 -18.96 -11.53
N ILE A 467 -24.70 -18.56 -11.12
CA ILE A 467 -24.95 -18.04 -9.77
C ILE A 467 -24.62 -19.10 -8.70
N SER A 468 -25.12 -20.33 -8.85
CA SER A 468 -24.87 -21.41 -7.89
C SER A 468 -23.41 -21.78 -7.75
N ILE A 469 -22.66 -21.78 -8.86
CA ILE A 469 -21.21 -22.02 -8.86
C ILE A 469 -20.47 -20.91 -8.13
N SER A 470 -20.85 -19.66 -8.41
CA SER A 470 -20.25 -18.48 -7.80
C SER A 470 -20.44 -18.49 -6.28
N ILE A 471 -21.66 -18.78 -5.82
CA ILE A 471 -21.98 -18.90 -4.38
C ILE A 471 -21.21 -20.07 -3.76
N GLY A 472 -21.23 -21.23 -4.41
CA GLY A 472 -20.55 -22.43 -3.92
C GLY A 472 -19.03 -22.34 -3.88
N ASN A 473 -18.41 -21.40 -4.61
CA ASN A 473 -16.96 -21.14 -4.57
C ASN A 473 -16.55 -20.24 -3.40
N ILE A 474 -17.45 -19.40 -2.87
CA ILE A 474 -17.14 -18.59 -1.67
C ILE A 474 -16.94 -19.48 -0.43
N TYR A 475 -17.63 -20.62 -0.38
CA TYR A 475 -17.48 -21.61 0.69
C TYR A 475 -16.07 -22.20 0.65
N ASN A 476 -15.32 -22.05 1.76
CA ASN A 476 -13.89 -22.41 1.98
C ASN A 476 -12.88 -21.24 1.97
N LYS A 477 -13.31 -20.05 2.32
CA LYS A 477 -12.41 -18.89 2.40
C LYS A 477 -11.71 -18.86 3.77
N ASN A 478 -10.42 -19.11 3.84
CA ASN A 478 -9.54 -18.44 4.81
C ASN A 478 -9.17 -17.09 4.18
N ILE A 479 -9.96 -16.04 4.44
CA ILE A 479 -9.58 -14.69 3.99
C ILE A 479 -8.32 -14.32 4.74
N LEU A 480 -7.29 -13.88 4.03
CA LEU A 480 -6.24 -13.06 4.60
C LEU A 480 -6.87 -11.81 5.25
N GLY A 481 -7.18 -11.90 6.55
CA GLY A 481 -7.01 -10.83 7.53
C GLY A 481 -8.14 -9.84 7.82
N PHE A 482 -9.40 -10.02 7.37
CA PHE A 482 -10.44 -9.00 7.66
C PHE A 482 -11.80 -9.54 8.15
N ILE A 483 -12.21 -10.75 7.75
CA ILE A 483 -13.26 -11.52 8.40
C ILE A 483 -12.75 -12.97 8.41
N GLY A 484 -12.93 -13.67 9.53
CA GLY A 484 -12.58 -15.08 9.67
C GLY A 484 -13.29 -15.96 8.62
N ASN A 485 -13.05 -17.27 8.72
CA ASN A 485 -13.45 -18.26 7.73
C ASN A 485 -14.90 -18.04 7.23
N VAL A 486 -15.13 -17.98 5.90
CA VAL A 486 -16.49 -17.79 5.31
C VAL A 486 -17.32 -19.08 5.34
N ILE A 487 -17.10 -19.87 6.38
CA ILE A 487 -17.93 -20.99 6.74
C ILE A 487 -19.17 -20.39 7.42
N PRO A 488 -20.39 -20.86 7.13
CA PRO A 488 -21.60 -20.47 7.86
C PRO A 488 -21.51 -20.98 9.31
N SER A 489 -20.76 -20.28 10.15
CA SER A 489 -20.47 -20.69 11.51
C SER A 489 -20.97 -19.67 12.52
N VAL A 490 -21.35 -20.16 13.70
CA VAL A 490 -21.63 -19.35 14.90
C VAL A 490 -20.37 -19.10 15.74
N ILE A 491 -19.21 -19.01 15.08
CA ILE A 491 -17.92 -18.75 15.72
C ILE A 491 -17.64 -17.24 15.67
N ILE A 492 -17.47 -16.63 16.83
CA ILE A 492 -17.15 -15.20 16.95
C ILE A 492 -15.78 -14.93 16.30
N PRO A 493 -15.66 -13.89 15.45
CA PRO A 493 -14.39 -13.51 14.84
C PRO A 493 -13.33 -13.19 15.90
N ASN A 494 -12.11 -13.70 15.72
CA ASN A 494 -10.97 -13.35 16.58
C ASN A 494 -10.53 -11.88 16.36
N ASP A 495 -10.61 -11.40 15.11
CA ASP A 495 -10.27 -10.02 14.74
C ASP A 495 -11.43 -9.04 15.01
N TRP A 496 -11.52 -8.60 16.27
CA TRP A 496 -12.53 -7.64 16.72
C TRP A 496 -12.42 -6.27 16.05
N TRP A 497 -11.23 -5.89 15.60
CA TRP A 497 -10.99 -4.60 14.97
C TRP A 497 -11.68 -4.51 13.59
N HIS A 498 -11.33 -5.41 12.67
CA HIS A 498 -11.89 -5.36 11.32
C HIS A 498 -13.38 -5.69 11.33
N TYR A 499 -13.82 -6.56 12.23
CA TYR A 499 -15.23 -6.84 12.43
C TYR A 499 -16.02 -5.62 12.93
N ALA A 500 -15.46 -4.84 13.86
CA ALA A 500 -16.08 -3.61 14.33
C ALA A 500 -16.23 -2.58 13.19
N ASP A 501 -15.25 -2.45 12.29
CA ASP A 501 -15.35 -1.53 11.15
C ASP A 501 -16.49 -1.92 10.18
N GLU A 502 -16.96 -3.17 10.19
CA GLU A 502 -18.07 -3.63 9.34
C GLU A 502 -19.44 -3.63 10.02
N SER A 503 -19.50 -3.81 11.34
CA SER A 503 -20.75 -4.03 12.07
C SER A 503 -21.10 -2.93 13.09
N MET A 504 -20.10 -2.28 13.68
CA MET A 504 -20.30 -1.52 14.92
C MET A 504 -21.15 -0.27 14.73
N TYR A 505 -20.92 0.44 13.63
CA TYR A 505 -21.52 1.76 13.40
C TYR A 505 -23.03 1.73 13.31
N TRP A 506 -23.63 0.63 12.82
CA TRP A 506 -25.08 0.48 12.80
C TRP A 506 -25.65 0.46 14.20
N TYR A 507 -25.10 -0.39 15.06
CA TYR A 507 -25.55 -0.54 16.45
C TYR A 507 -25.44 0.79 17.21
N GLN A 508 -24.30 1.47 17.08
CA GLN A 508 -24.10 2.77 17.72
C GLN A 508 -25.09 3.84 17.21
N VAL A 509 -25.41 3.85 15.92
CA VAL A 509 -26.31 4.86 15.31
C VAL A 509 -27.78 4.56 15.60
N PHE A 510 -28.23 3.31 15.42
CA PHE A 510 -29.65 2.96 15.51
C PHE A 510 -30.05 2.49 16.91
N ASN A 511 -29.27 1.60 17.54
CA ASN A 511 -29.59 1.06 18.87
C ASN A 511 -29.26 2.09 19.96
N LEU A 512 -28.07 2.71 19.88
CA LEU A 512 -27.60 3.70 20.86
C LEU A 512 -27.90 5.16 20.48
N LYS A 513 -28.61 5.38 19.36
CA LYS A 513 -29.12 6.68 18.90
C LYS A 513 -28.04 7.75 18.69
N GLN A 514 -26.84 7.36 18.28
CA GLN A 514 -25.76 8.30 17.99
C GLN A 514 -25.85 8.91 16.59
N ARG A 515 -25.37 10.17 16.44
CA ARG A 515 -25.37 10.86 15.14
C ARG A 515 -24.08 10.60 14.35
N LEU A 516 -24.24 10.22 13.09
CA LEU A 516 -23.14 10.00 12.14
C LEU A 516 -22.34 11.27 11.86
N PHE A 517 -21.01 11.11 11.86
CA PHE A 517 -19.99 12.14 11.69
C PHE A 517 -20.11 13.32 12.68
N GLU A 518 -20.81 13.11 13.80
CA GLU A 518 -20.90 14.04 14.93
C GLU A 518 -20.51 13.36 16.23
N ASP A 519 -21.23 12.32 16.62
CA ASP A 519 -20.96 11.53 17.82
C ASP A 519 -20.04 10.34 17.46
N ILE A 520 -20.29 9.71 16.31
CA ILE A 520 -19.54 8.56 15.78
C ILE A 520 -19.19 8.73 14.31
N SER A 521 -17.97 8.35 13.88
CA SER A 521 -17.49 8.59 12.52
C SER A 521 -16.88 7.34 11.88
N PRO A 522 -17.56 6.70 10.91
CA PRO A 522 -17.01 5.54 10.21
C PRO A 522 -15.64 5.80 9.58
N ILE A 523 -14.68 4.91 9.85
CA ILE A 523 -13.29 5.04 9.40
C ILE A 523 -13.19 4.82 7.88
N SER A 524 -13.95 3.85 7.38
CA SER A 524 -13.93 3.39 5.99
C SER A 524 -15.18 3.82 5.20
N GLY A 525 -15.92 4.86 5.61
CA GLY A 525 -17.18 5.26 4.96
C GLY A 525 -18.38 4.40 5.36
N LEU A 526 -19.46 4.40 4.57
CA LEU A 526 -20.73 3.78 4.94
C LEU A 526 -20.94 2.35 4.39
N PHE A 527 -19.91 1.71 3.82
CA PHE A 527 -20.01 0.32 3.33
C PHE A 527 -20.49 -0.67 4.40
N SER A 528 -20.12 -0.44 5.67
CA SER A 528 -20.53 -1.22 6.85
C SER A 528 -22.05 -1.29 7.05
N PHE A 529 -22.80 -0.27 6.59
CA PHE A 529 -24.26 -0.26 6.70
C PHE A 529 -24.92 -1.29 5.79
N VAL A 530 -24.27 -1.68 4.69
CA VAL A 530 -24.79 -2.76 3.81
C VAL A 530 -24.66 -4.12 4.51
N TYR A 531 -23.50 -4.39 5.10
CA TYR A 531 -23.29 -5.57 5.94
C TYR A 531 -24.31 -5.60 7.10
N SER A 532 -24.41 -4.47 7.80
CA SER A 532 -25.24 -4.34 9.01
C SER A 532 -26.74 -4.45 8.73
N PHE A 533 -27.19 -4.12 7.51
CA PHE A 533 -28.57 -4.40 7.08
C PHE A 533 -28.88 -5.90 7.13
N PHE A 534 -28.01 -6.75 6.59
CA PHE A 534 -28.21 -8.21 6.69
C PHE A 534 -28.09 -8.69 8.13
N HIS A 535 -27.13 -8.16 8.88
CA HIS A 535 -26.87 -8.57 10.25
C HIS A 535 -28.02 -8.22 11.21
N ASN A 536 -28.58 -7.01 11.13
CA ASN A 536 -29.54 -6.51 12.11
C ASN A 536 -31.00 -6.52 11.63
N ILE A 537 -31.26 -6.36 10.33
CA ILE A 537 -32.63 -6.32 9.79
C ILE A 537 -33.09 -7.70 9.28
N ILE A 538 -32.20 -8.43 8.60
CA ILE A 538 -32.54 -9.75 8.03
C ILE A 538 -32.35 -10.88 9.05
N LEU A 539 -31.31 -10.82 9.87
CA LEU A 539 -31.00 -11.80 10.92
C LEU A 539 -31.47 -11.29 12.30
N ASP A 540 -30.77 -11.63 13.39
CA ASP A 540 -31.13 -11.25 14.76
C ASP A 540 -30.17 -10.23 15.40
N GLY A 541 -29.11 -9.83 14.70
CA GLY A 541 -28.12 -8.86 15.20
C GLY A 541 -27.07 -9.44 16.16
N TYR A 542 -27.08 -10.75 16.43
CA TYR A 542 -26.08 -11.38 17.30
C TYR A 542 -24.69 -11.45 16.65
N ILE A 543 -23.63 -11.23 17.41
CA ILE A 543 -22.24 -11.30 16.89
C ILE A 543 -21.90 -12.70 16.39
N SER A 544 -22.45 -13.77 16.97
CA SER A 544 -22.28 -15.14 16.45
C SER A 544 -22.85 -15.31 15.03
N GLN A 545 -23.79 -14.48 14.59
CA GLN A 545 -24.34 -14.48 13.22
C GLN A 545 -23.51 -13.66 12.21
N ALA A 546 -22.34 -13.18 12.62
CA ALA A 546 -21.46 -12.35 11.82
C ALA A 546 -21.18 -12.89 10.41
N ASN A 547 -20.83 -14.17 10.34
CA ASN A 547 -20.41 -14.82 9.09
C ASN A 547 -21.60 -14.98 8.14
N PHE A 548 -22.82 -15.22 8.67
CA PHE A 548 -24.04 -15.31 7.86
C PHE A 548 -24.33 -13.99 7.13
N ALA A 549 -24.22 -12.85 7.83
CA ALA A 549 -24.45 -11.54 7.23
C ALA A 549 -23.47 -11.24 6.09
N ALA A 550 -22.18 -11.58 6.26
CA ALA A 550 -21.17 -11.44 5.20
C ALA A 550 -21.52 -12.30 3.98
N ILE A 551 -21.92 -13.56 4.19
CA ILE A 551 -22.32 -14.48 3.11
C ILE A 551 -23.53 -13.95 2.34
N LEU A 552 -24.56 -13.45 3.04
CA LEU A 552 -25.75 -12.89 2.39
C LEU A 552 -25.42 -11.65 1.56
N MET A 553 -24.55 -10.77 2.07
CA MET A 553 -24.05 -9.61 1.33
C MET A 553 -23.33 -10.04 0.04
N ASP A 554 -22.40 -11.00 0.13
CA ASP A 554 -21.67 -11.54 -1.03
C ASP A 554 -22.63 -12.15 -2.08
N ILE A 555 -23.62 -12.93 -1.65
CA ILE A 555 -24.63 -13.54 -2.53
C ILE A 555 -25.38 -12.47 -3.34
N VAL A 556 -25.80 -11.37 -2.70
CA VAL A 556 -26.53 -10.29 -3.39
C VAL A 556 -25.67 -9.65 -4.48
N TYR A 557 -24.41 -9.34 -4.18
CA TYR A 557 -23.51 -8.77 -5.19
C TYR A 557 -23.18 -9.77 -6.31
N ILE A 558 -23.02 -11.07 -6.02
CA ILE A 558 -22.87 -12.11 -7.03
C ILE A 558 -24.05 -12.10 -7.99
N ILE A 559 -25.28 -12.11 -7.48
CA ILE A 559 -26.49 -12.15 -8.31
C ILE A 559 -26.53 -10.94 -9.23
N ILE A 560 -26.27 -9.73 -8.70
CA ILE A 560 -26.25 -8.48 -9.47
C ILE A 560 -25.19 -8.55 -10.58
N ILE A 561 -23.94 -8.91 -10.23
CA ILE A 561 -22.82 -8.95 -11.19
C ILE A 561 -23.06 -10.03 -12.25
N ALA A 562 -23.55 -11.21 -11.86
CA ALA A 562 -23.84 -12.31 -12.78
C ALA A 562 -24.92 -11.93 -13.79
N ILE A 563 -26.02 -11.31 -13.35
CA ILE A 563 -27.08 -10.83 -14.23
C ILE A 563 -26.55 -9.77 -15.20
N LEU A 564 -25.83 -8.76 -14.70
CA LEU A 564 -25.31 -7.66 -15.52
C LEU A 564 -24.29 -8.15 -16.54
N LEU A 565 -23.38 -9.04 -16.13
CA LEU A 565 -22.35 -9.59 -17.00
C LEU A 565 -22.96 -10.53 -18.04
N TYR A 566 -23.86 -11.43 -17.64
CA TYR A 566 -24.56 -12.35 -18.55
C TYR A 566 -25.33 -11.61 -19.65
N LYS A 567 -25.98 -10.48 -19.32
CA LYS A 567 -26.68 -9.62 -20.30
C LYS A 567 -25.74 -8.93 -21.29
N LYS A 568 -24.46 -8.75 -20.95
CA LYS A 568 -23.46 -8.02 -21.75
C LYS A 568 -22.56 -8.92 -22.56
N THR A 569 -22.36 -10.16 -22.11
CA THR A 569 -21.44 -11.12 -22.70
C THR A 569 -22.20 -12.37 -23.15
N ASN A 570 -21.51 -13.50 -23.27
CA ASN A 570 -22.12 -14.81 -23.45
C ASN A 570 -21.96 -15.64 -22.18
N SER A 571 -22.72 -16.73 -22.04
CA SER A 571 -22.74 -17.52 -20.81
C SER A 571 -21.38 -18.13 -20.50
N LEU A 572 -20.63 -18.53 -21.53
CA LEU A 572 -19.33 -19.16 -21.37
C LEU A 572 -18.29 -18.20 -20.77
N PHE A 573 -18.27 -16.95 -21.26
CA PHE A 573 -17.40 -15.92 -20.71
C PHE A 573 -17.75 -15.60 -19.26
N THR A 574 -19.04 -15.39 -18.96
CA THR A 574 -19.50 -15.12 -17.60
C THR A 574 -19.12 -16.27 -16.65
N PHE A 575 -19.33 -17.52 -17.07
CA PHE A 575 -18.94 -18.69 -16.30
C PHE A 575 -17.44 -18.70 -15.94
N PHE A 576 -16.55 -18.53 -16.91
CA PHE A 576 -15.10 -18.56 -16.63
C PHE A 576 -14.65 -17.41 -15.74
N ILE A 577 -15.26 -16.23 -15.86
CA ILE A 577 -14.98 -15.11 -14.97
C ILE A 577 -15.29 -15.48 -13.51
N PHE A 578 -16.46 -16.04 -13.25
CA PHE A 578 -16.82 -16.44 -11.88
C PHE A 578 -16.04 -17.66 -11.39
N HIS A 579 -15.75 -18.64 -12.26
CA HIS A 579 -14.95 -19.80 -11.87
C HIS A 579 -13.55 -19.41 -11.36
N TYR A 580 -12.86 -18.49 -12.04
CA TYR A 580 -11.48 -18.13 -11.71
C TYR A 580 -11.31 -16.94 -10.77
N PHE A 581 -12.25 -15.99 -10.76
CA PHE A 581 -12.01 -14.69 -10.11
C PHE A 581 -13.03 -14.32 -9.02
N VAL A 582 -14.07 -15.13 -8.79
CA VAL A 582 -15.09 -14.82 -7.75
C VAL A 582 -14.45 -14.62 -6.39
N ASP A 583 -13.52 -15.49 -6.00
CA ASP A 583 -12.83 -15.42 -4.71
C ASP A 583 -12.05 -14.11 -4.53
N ILE A 584 -11.51 -13.60 -5.63
CA ILE A 584 -10.76 -12.34 -5.62
C ILE A 584 -11.69 -11.14 -5.53
N PHE A 585 -12.84 -11.18 -6.22
CA PHE A 585 -13.83 -10.09 -6.22
C PHE A 585 -14.40 -9.86 -4.83
N PHE A 586 -14.67 -10.94 -4.10
CA PHE A 586 -15.26 -10.90 -2.78
C PHE A 586 -14.21 -10.94 -1.66
N GLY A 587 -12.93 -10.69 -1.97
CA GLY A 587 -11.86 -10.67 -0.97
C GLY A 587 -11.80 -9.41 -0.11
N TYR A 588 -12.49 -8.32 -0.50
CA TYR A 588 -12.42 -7.04 0.18
C TYR A 588 -13.73 -6.24 -0.01
N SER A 589 -14.57 -6.22 1.03
CA SER A 589 -15.93 -5.65 1.05
C SER A 589 -16.04 -4.22 0.49
N ARG A 590 -14.99 -3.41 0.69
CA ARG A 590 -14.93 -2.01 0.24
C ARG A 590 -14.92 -1.84 -1.28
N ASN A 591 -14.71 -2.91 -2.06
CA ASN A 591 -14.68 -2.87 -3.52
C ASN A 591 -15.92 -3.40 -4.22
N TYR A 592 -16.87 -4.02 -3.51
CA TYR A 592 -17.94 -4.80 -4.14
C TYR A 592 -18.80 -3.99 -5.12
N LEU A 593 -18.95 -2.69 -4.88
CA LEU A 593 -19.77 -1.80 -5.69
C LEU A 593 -19.12 -1.40 -7.04
N ILE A 594 -17.82 -1.62 -7.24
CA ILE A 594 -17.10 -1.11 -8.43
C ILE A 594 -17.51 -1.83 -9.71
N LEU A 595 -17.61 -3.16 -9.64
CA LEU A 595 -17.92 -3.96 -10.81
C LEU A 595 -19.38 -3.79 -11.26
N PRO A 596 -20.40 -3.79 -10.36
CA PRO A 596 -21.78 -3.43 -10.71
C PRO A 596 -21.89 -2.07 -11.40
N ILE A 597 -21.25 -1.02 -10.87
CA ILE A 597 -21.31 0.33 -11.44
C ILE A 597 -20.64 0.37 -12.82
N MET A 598 -19.45 -0.22 -12.96
CA MET A 598 -18.75 -0.25 -14.25
C MET A 598 -19.51 -1.06 -15.29
N LEU A 599 -20.14 -2.18 -14.91
CA LEU A 599 -21.02 -2.92 -15.79
C LEU A 599 -22.24 -2.06 -16.16
N LEU A 600 -22.91 -1.40 -15.22
CA LEU A 600 -24.08 -0.56 -15.53
C LEU A 600 -23.74 0.59 -16.48
N LEU A 601 -22.75 1.43 -16.14
CA LEU A 601 -22.40 2.65 -16.86
C LEU A 601 -21.80 2.39 -18.24
N SER A 602 -21.14 1.24 -18.42
CA SER A 602 -20.62 0.82 -19.73
C SER A 602 -21.69 0.25 -20.67
N SER A 603 -22.97 0.24 -20.31
CA SER A 603 -24.02 -0.29 -21.18
C SER A 603 -24.24 0.62 -22.39
N GLN A 604 -23.98 0.13 -23.60
CA GLN A 604 -24.20 0.92 -24.82
C GLN A 604 -25.65 1.41 -24.93
N LYS A 605 -26.62 0.54 -24.60
CA LYS A 605 -28.06 0.91 -24.57
C LYS A 605 -28.36 2.06 -23.61
N LEU A 606 -27.59 2.19 -22.53
CA LEU A 606 -27.75 3.28 -21.57
C LEU A 606 -27.04 4.54 -22.08
N ILE A 607 -25.80 4.41 -22.56
CA ILE A 607 -25.01 5.51 -23.14
C ILE A 607 -25.78 6.22 -24.28
N ASP A 608 -26.48 5.45 -25.11
CA ASP A 608 -27.29 6.02 -26.20
C ASP A 608 -28.48 6.86 -25.69
N ARG A 609 -28.93 6.63 -24.44
CA ARG A 609 -30.03 7.35 -23.75
C ARG A 609 -29.48 8.33 -22.71
N LYS A 610 -28.88 9.42 -23.18
CA LYS A 610 -28.09 10.35 -22.36
C LYS A 610 -28.88 10.99 -21.22
N GLY A 611 -30.15 11.34 -21.45
CA GLY A 611 -31.04 11.88 -20.41
C GLY A 611 -31.29 10.92 -19.24
N PHE A 612 -31.05 9.61 -19.42
CA PHE A 612 -31.07 8.61 -18.35
C PHE A 612 -29.66 8.25 -17.87
N TRP A 613 -28.67 8.19 -18.77
CA TRP A 613 -27.29 7.88 -18.40
C TRP A 613 -26.69 8.92 -17.44
N ILE A 614 -26.90 10.22 -17.70
CA ILE A 614 -26.36 11.31 -16.87
C ILE A 614 -26.85 11.23 -15.42
N PRO A 615 -28.16 11.19 -15.11
CA PRO A 615 -28.61 11.08 -13.73
C PRO A 615 -28.17 9.76 -13.08
N ILE A 616 -28.16 8.63 -13.81
CA ILE A 616 -27.67 7.35 -13.27
C ILE A 616 -26.18 7.42 -12.95
N TRP A 617 -25.38 8.07 -13.80
CA TRP A 617 -23.95 8.30 -13.55
C TRP A 617 -23.73 9.15 -12.29
N ILE A 618 -24.45 10.27 -12.15
CA ILE A 618 -24.41 11.12 -10.95
C ILE A 618 -24.76 10.30 -9.71
N PHE A 619 -25.81 9.49 -9.79
CA PHE A 619 -26.25 8.63 -8.68
C PHE A 619 -25.23 7.56 -8.33
N CYS A 620 -24.63 6.88 -9.31
CA CYS A 620 -23.60 5.88 -9.07
C CYS A 620 -22.35 6.49 -8.41
N VAL A 621 -21.91 7.67 -8.86
CA VAL A 621 -20.80 8.40 -8.25
C VAL A 621 -21.12 8.79 -6.81
N PHE A 622 -22.32 9.34 -6.58
CA PHE A 622 -22.82 9.69 -5.26
C PHE A 622 -22.87 8.48 -4.31
N LEU A 623 -23.47 7.37 -4.75
CA LEU A 623 -23.57 6.13 -3.98
C LEU A 623 -22.20 5.58 -3.61
N TYR A 624 -21.25 5.55 -4.56
CA TYR A 624 -19.90 5.07 -4.25
C TYR A 624 -19.19 6.01 -3.27
N GLY A 625 -19.32 7.33 -3.44
CA GLY A 625 -18.77 8.31 -2.53
C GLY A 625 -19.24 8.12 -1.08
N LEU A 626 -20.49 7.70 -0.88
CA LEU A 626 -21.00 7.30 0.44
C LEU A 626 -20.46 5.93 0.90
N TYR A 627 -20.42 4.95 0.00
CA TYR A 627 -19.96 3.58 0.30
C TYR A 627 -18.51 3.56 0.79
N TYR A 628 -17.58 4.09 -0.02
CA TYR A 628 -16.16 4.17 0.31
C TYR A 628 -15.54 5.43 -0.35
N PRO A 629 -15.40 6.54 0.39
CA PRO A 629 -15.10 7.86 -0.18
C PRO A 629 -13.86 7.94 -1.08
N SER A 630 -12.74 7.32 -0.69
CA SER A 630 -11.49 7.44 -1.45
C SER A 630 -11.55 6.80 -2.83
N TYR A 631 -12.19 5.62 -2.96
CA TYR A 631 -12.42 4.98 -4.25
C TYR A 631 -13.54 5.68 -5.04
N GLY A 632 -14.58 6.16 -4.35
CA GLY A 632 -15.65 6.93 -4.97
C GLY A 632 -15.16 8.18 -5.69
N VAL A 633 -14.25 8.94 -5.06
CA VAL A 633 -13.58 10.09 -5.69
C VAL A 633 -12.73 9.67 -6.89
N GLY A 634 -12.00 8.55 -6.81
CA GLY A 634 -11.24 8.04 -7.95
C GLY A 634 -12.11 7.67 -9.15
N ILE A 635 -13.25 7.02 -8.89
CA ILE A 635 -14.24 6.68 -9.94
C ILE A 635 -14.85 7.95 -10.53
N MET A 636 -15.16 8.95 -9.69
CA MET A 636 -15.65 10.25 -10.14
C MET A 636 -14.64 10.87 -11.12
N ILE A 637 -13.40 11.11 -10.69
CA ILE A 637 -12.36 11.76 -11.50
C ILE A 637 -12.14 11.03 -12.81
N ALA A 638 -12.08 9.69 -12.77
CA ALA A 638 -11.89 8.88 -13.98
C ALA A 638 -13.08 8.89 -14.94
N SER A 639 -14.31 9.14 -14.46
CA SER A 639 -15.52 9.14 -15.30
C SER A 639 -15.98 10.54 -15.73
N VAL A 640 -15.56 11.63 -15.07
CA VAL A 640 -15.93 13.01 -15.40
C VAL A 640 -15.71 13.36 -16.88
N PRO A 641 -14.55 13.05 -17.51
CA PRO A 641 -14.33 13.43 -18.91
C PRO A 641 -15.38 12.83 -19.85
N PHE A 642 -15.78 11.58 -19.62
CA PHE A 642 -16.85 10.97 -20.39
C PHE A 642 -18.22 11.57 -20.07
N GLY A 643 -18.50 11.89 -18.79
CA GLY A 643 -19.71 12.59 -18.39
C GLY A 643 -19.88 13.95 -19.06
N ILE A 644 -18.80 14.74 -19.17
CA ILE A 644 -18.78 16.02 -19.89
C ILE A 644 -19.07 15.81 -21.38
N ILE A 645 -18.47 14.79 -22.00
CA ILE A 645 -18.75 14.46 -23.41
C ILE A 645 -20.22 14.07 -23.60
N GLN A 646 -20.79 13.28 -22.70
CA GLN A 646 -22.21 12.90 -22.75
C GLN A 646 -23.12 14.12 -22.62
N LEU A 647 -22.83 15.03 -21.68
CA LEU A 647 -23.57 16.28 -21.52
C LEU A 647 -23.48 17.17 -22.77
N PHE A 648 -22.27 17.35 -23.31
CA PHE A 648 -22.04 18.12 -24.54
C PHE A 648 -22.83 17.54 -25.72
N LEU A 649 -22.76 16.22 -25.93
CA LEU A 649 -23.52 15.56 -27.00
C LEU A 649 -25.03 15.64 -26.79
N TYR A 650 -25.51 15.57 -25.54
CA TYR A 650 -26.92 15.69 -25.19
C TYR A 650 -27.50 17.06 -25.56
N ILE A 651 -26.77 18.12 -25.23
CA ILE A 651 -27.14 19.50 -25.54
C ILE A 651 -27.06 19.76 -27.04
N ASN A 652 -25.93 19.40 -27.67
CA ASN A 652 -25.69 19.67 -29.10
C ASN A 652 -26.70 18.95 -30.00
N LYS A 653 -27.07 17.71 -29.66
CA LYS A 653 -28.09 16.94 -30.40
C LYS A 653 -29.53 17.29 -30.02
N LYS A 654 -29.74 18.20 -29.06
CA LYS A 654 -31.06 18.61 -28.56
C LYS A 654 -31.95 17.43 -28.11
N GLU A 655 -31.35 16.37 -27.60
CA GLU A 655 -32.04 15.14 -27.19
C GLU A 655 -33.00 15.39 -25.99
N TYR A 656 -32.77 16.45 -25.22
CA TYR A 656 -33.59 16.86 -24.07
C TYR A 656 -35.07 17.15 -24.43
N PHE A 657 -35.36 17.68 -25.62
CA PHE A 657 -36.76 17.90 -26.04
C PHE A 657 -37.57 16.61 -26.14
N LYS A 658 -36.90 15.47 -26.40
CA LYS A 658 -37.54 14.16 -26.45
C LYS A 658 -37.74 13.58 -25.06
N ASP A 659 -36.72 13.66 -24.21
CA ASP A 659 -36.74 13.04 -22.88
C ASP A 659 -37.71 13.74 -21.92
N ILE A 660 -37.87 15.07 -22.04
CA ILE A 660 -38.87 15.86 -21.28
C ILE A 660 -40.31 15.34 -21.50
N LYS A 661 -40.60 14.66 -22.61
CA LYS A 661 -41.92 14.05 -22.84
C LYS A 661 -42.11 12.70 -22.12
N ASN A 662 -41.06 12.13 -21.55
CA ASN A 662 -41.09 10.81 -20.92
C ASN A 662 -41.21 10.95 -19.39
N ILE A 663 -42.29 10.45 -18.80
CA ILE A 663 -42.51 10.54 -17.34
C ILE A 663 -41.39 9.88 -16.52
N TYR A 664 -40.77 8.81 -17.04
CA TYR A 664 -39.67 8.13 -16.36
C TYR A 664 -38.43 9.02 -16.24
N PHE A 665 -38.24 10.00 -17.12
CA PHE A 665 -37.14 10.96 -17.03
C PHE A 665 -37.23 11.76 -15.74
N TYR A 666 -38.39 12.34 -15.45
CA TYR A 666 -38.64 13.10 -14.21
C TYR A 666 -38.52 12.22 -12.98
N PHE A 667 -39.06 10.99 -13.02
CA PHE A 667 -38.96 10.06 -11.90
C PHE A 667 -37.51 9.72 -11.54
N VAL A 668 -36.66 9.46 -12.54
CA VAL A 668 -35.24 9.19 -12.33
C VAL A 668 -34.53 10.43 -11.75
N TRP A 669 -34.73 11.61 -12.34
CA TRP A 669 -34.13 12.85 -11.80
C TRP A 669 -34.60 13.17 -10.38
N LEU A 670 -35.89 12.96 -10.09
CA LEU A 670 -36.45 13.15 -8.75
C LEU A 670 -35.74 12.26 -7.72
N ILE A 671 -35.56 10.97 -8.02
CA ILE A 671 -34.85 10.04 -7.12
C ILE A 671 -33.42 10.53 -6.87
N VAL A 672 -32.70 10.93 -7.92
CA VAL A 672 -31.30 11.35 -7.80
C VAL A 672 -31.19 12.64 -6.99
N ILE A 673 -31.98 13.66 -7.33
CA ILE A 673 -31.96 14.96 -6.66
C ILE A 673 -32.42 14.81 -5.21
N ALA A 674 -33.51 14.09 -4.95
CA ALA A 674 -33.99 13.84 -3.59
C ALA A 674 -32.95 13.11 -2.75
N SER A 675 -32.30 12.08 -3.30
CA SER A 675 -31.25 11.32 -2.59
C SER A 675 -30.06 12.21 -2.19
N ILE A 676 -29.64 13.12 -3.08
CA ILE A 676 -28.55 14.06 -2.82
C ILE A 676 -28.97 15.13 -1.82
N ILE A 677 -30.17 15.72 -1.96
CA ILE A 677 -30.67 16.76 -1.04
C ILE A 677 -30.84 16.20 0.37
N ILE A 678 -31.47 15.03 0.52
CA ILE A 678 -31.66 14.37 1.81
C ILE A 678 -30.30 14.06 2.47
N SER A 679 -29.30 13.68 1.66
CA SER A 679 -27.96 13.37 2.15
C SER A 679 -27.03 14.57 2.28
N ALA A 680 -27.42 15.78 1.84
CA ALA A 680 -26.51 16.93 1.79
C ALA A 680 -25.91 17.30 3.16
N PRO A 681 -26.67 17.30 4.29
CA PRO A 681 -26.09 17.55 5.60
C PRO A 681 -25.04 16.50 6.00
N LEU A 682 -25.27 15.24 5.64
CA LEU A 682 -24.34 14.14 5.90
C LEU A 682 -23.08 14.27 5.04
N LEU A 683 -23.22 14.61 3.76
CA LEU A 683 -22.10 14.83 2.84
C LEU A 683 -21.16 15.95 3.33
N LEU A 684 -21.71 17.05 3.85
CA LEU A 684 -20.91 18.14 4.42
C LEU A 684 -20.10 17.68 5.63
N LYS A 685 -20.70 16.85 6.50
CA LYS A 685 -20.00 16.26 7.65
C LYS A 685 -18.89 15.29 7.21
N ILE A 686 -19.17 14.45 6.20
CA ILE A 686 -18.17 13.55 5.60
C ILE A 686 -17.02 14.36 5.02
N LEU A 687 -17.30 15.44 4.28
CA LEU A 687 -16.26 16.30 3.71
C LEU A 687 -15.39 16.93 4.80
N ASN A 688 -16.02 17.49 5.85
CA ASN A 688 -15.29 18.05 6.99
C ASN A 688 -14.40 17.00 7.66
N TRP A 689 -14.93 15.79 7.84
CA TRP A 689 -14.18 14.66 8.39
C TRP A 689 -12.97 14.26 7.53
N ILE A 690 -13.15 14.15 6.20
CA ILE A 690 -12.07 13.86 5.26
C ILE A 690 -11.00 14.96 5.32
N LEU A 691 -11.41 16.23 5.35
CA LEU A 691 -10.48 17.37 5.44
C LEU A 691 -9.71 17.40 6.76
N LEU A 692 -10.32 16.94 7.87
CA LEU A 692 -9.63 16.76 9.16
C LEU A 692 -8.54 15.67 9.08
N GLN A 693 -8.80 14.59 8.34
CA GLN A 693 -7.92 13.42 8.23
C GLN A 693 -6.87 13.52 7.11
N ALA A 694 -7.07 14.36 6.10
CA ALA A 694 -6.23 14.40 4.89
C ALA A 694 -4.74 14.68 5.16
N GLY A 695 -4.42 15.45 6.20
CA GLY A 695 -3.03 15.76 6.57
C GLY A 695 -2.24 14.53 7.02
N GLN A 696 -2.88 13.63 7.78
CA GLN A 696 -2.30 12.40 8.31
C GLN A 696 -1.89 11.45 7.17
N THR A 697 -2.81 11.19 6.23
CA THR A 697 -2.57 10.16 5.20
C THR A 697 -1.38 10.46 4.29
N LYS A 698 -1.06 11.74 4.08
CA LYS A 698 0.09 12.13 3.25
C LYS A 698 1.43 11.78 3.90
N TYR A 699 1.56 11.91 5.23
CA TYR A 699 2.85 11.85 5.93
C TYR A 699 3.03 10.59 6.81
N VAL A 700 1.94 9.93 7.22
CA VAL A 700 1.93 9.02 8.38
C VAL A 700 1.29 7.67 8.11
N ASP A 701 0.41 7.56 7.11
CA ASP A 701 -0.24 6.28 6.79
C ASP A 701 0.61 5.44 5.79
N GLY A 702 1.85 5.90 5.54
CA GLY A 702 2.78 5.36 4.57
C GLY A 702 3.35 3.99 4.96
N ILE A 703 3.47 3.04 4.03
CA ILE A 703 4.41 1.91 4.17
C ILE A 703 5.35 1.90 2.96
N ARG A 704 6.65 2.13 3.20
CA ARG A 704 7.72 2.16 2.18
C ARG A 704 7.81 0.85 1.42
N LEU A 705 8.10 0.92 0.12
CA LEU A 705 8.31 -0.28 -0.67
C LEU A 705 9.64 -0.96 -0.31
N PHE A 706 10.72 -0.17 -0.19
CA PHE A 706 12.07 -0.67 0.03
C PHE A 706 12.35 -1.05 1.48
N GLY A 707 13.15 -2.09 1.68
CA GLY A 707 13.39 -2.69 2.99
C GLY A 707 12.35 -3.75 3.38
N GLN A 708 11.35 -4.00 2.53
CA GLN A 708 10.44 -5.13 2.69
C GLN A 708 11.05 -6.39 2.06
N ASN A 709 11.01 -7.50 2.79
CA ASN A 709 11.36 -8.80 2.22
C ASN A 709 10.27 -9.29 1.25
N SER A 710 10.72 -9.96 0.19
CA SER A 710 9.84 -10.65 -0.73
C SER A 710 9.06 -11.76 -0.01
N PRO A 711 7.80 -12.02 -0.40
CA PRO A 711 7.01 -13.11 0.18
C PRO A 711 7.70 -14.46 0.00
N SER A 712 7.44 -15.41 0.90
CA SER A 712 7.99 -16.77 0.83
C SER A 712 7.68 -17.45 -0.51
N PHE A 713 6.46 -17.27 -1.02
CA PHE A 713 6.03 -17.85 -2.30
C PHE A 713 6.70 -17.24 -3.53
N PHE A 714 7.34 -16.06 -3.45
CA PHE A 714 7.79 -15.33 -4.65
C PHE A 714 9.16 -15.81 -5.13
N LEU A 715 9.26 -16.46 -6.29
CA LEU A 715 10.53 -17.01 -6.83
C LEU A 715 11.31 -17.85 -5.80
N PRO A 716 10.70 -18.91 -5.21
CA PRO A 716 11.31 -19.63 -4.09
C PRO A 716 12.60 -20.39 -4.47
N TYR A 717 12.81 -20.71 -5.75
CA TYR A 717 14.07 -21.26 -6.29
C TYR A 717 15.26 -20.29 -6.31
N ILE A 718 15.06 -18.98 -6.07
CA ILE A 718 16.16 -18.02 -5.97
C ILE A 718 16.67 -18.01 -4.53
N TYR A 719 17.83 -18.64 -4.30
CA TYR A 719 18.46 -18.74 -2.98
C TYR A 719 19.00 -17.41 -2.44
N SER A 720 19.31 -16.43 -3.30
CA SER A 720 19.82 -15.13 -2.86
C SER A 720 18.66 -14.17 -2.55
N ASP A 721 18.44 -13.90 -1.26
CA ASP A 721 17.44 -12.92 -0.81
C ASP A 721 17.68 -11.52 -1.41
N TYR A 722 18.94 -11.13 -1.61
CA TYR A 722 19.28 -9.87 -2.27
C TYR A 722 18.72 -9.81 -3.71
N ILE A 723 18.98 -10.83 -4.52
CA ILE A 723 18.47 -10.90 -5.91
C ILE A 723 16.94 -10.98 -5.91
N LYS A 724 16.39 -11.84 -5.04
CA LYS A 724 14.95 -12.07 -4.90
C LYS A 724 14.20 -10.79 -4.54
N ASN A 725 14.69 -10.05 -3.55
CA ASN A 725 14.11 -8.77 -3.11
C ASN A 725 14.22 -7.70 -4.21
N ASN A 726 15.33 -7.63 -4.94
CA ASN A 726 15.48 -6.68 -6.04
C ASN A 726 14.50 -6.96 -7.20
N ILE A 727 14.32 -8.24 -7.57
CA ILE A 727 13.31 -8.63 -8.56
C ILE A 727 11.90 -8.32 -8.04
N PHE A 728 11.64 -8.57 -6.76
CA PHE A 728 10.37 -8.26 -6.11
C PHE A 728 10.00 -6.78 -6.22
N TYR A 729 10.93 -5.87 -5.92
CA TYR A 729 10.71 -4.43 -6.06
C TYR A 729 10.40 -4.03 -7.51
N ILE A 730 11.17 -4.56 -8.48
CA ILE A 730 10.94 -4.29 -9.91
C ILE A 730 9.55 -4.77 -10.34
N VAL A 731 9.13 -5.97 -9.92
CA VAL A 731 7.83 -6.54 -10.29
C VAL A 731 6.68 -5.73 -9.69
N ARG A 732 6.79 -5.26 -8.44
CA ARG A 732 5.77 -4.41 -7.81
C ARG A 732 5.56 -3.10 -8.55
N ILE A 733 6.62 -2.52 -9.10
CA ILE A 733 6.56 -1.32 -9.96
C ILE A 733 6.01 -1.67 -11.35
N LEU A 734 6.41 -2.82 -11.89
CA LEU A 734 6.03 -3.26 -13.24
C LEU A 734 4.53 -3.48 -13.38
N ILE A 735 3.90 -4.15 -12.42
CA ILE A 735 2.49 -4.57 -12.43
C ILE A 735 1.50 -3.45 -12.84
N PRO A 736 1.48 -2.27 -12.18
CA PRO A 736 0.55 -1.21 -12.58
C PRO A 736 0.96 -0.52 -13.89
N ILE A 737 2.26 -0.37 -14.16
CA ILE A 737 2.76 0.28 -15.40
C ILE A 737 2.38 -0.55 -16.62
N ILE A 738 2.63 -1.86 -16.60
CA ILE A 738 2.29 -2.73 -17.72
C ILE A 738 0.77 -2.78 -17.96
N SER A 739 -0.03 -2.73 -16.89
CA SER A 739 -1.49 -2.67 -16.98
C SER A 739 -1.94 -1.39 -17.70
N GLU A 740 -1.39 -0.23 -17.31
CA GLU A 740 -1.67 1.06 -17.92
C GLU A 740 -1.26 1.10 -19.41
N LEU A 741 -0.04 0.67 -19.73
CA LEU A 741 0.47 0.70 -21.10
C LEU A 741 -0.32 -0.24 -22.03
N ILE A 742 -0.81 -1.38 -21.53
CA ILE A 742 -1.71 -2.25 -22.28
C ILE A 742 -3.02 -1.54 -22.62
N VAL A 743 -3.68 -0.91 -21.62
CA VAL A 743 -4.93 -0.18 -21.82
C VAL A 743 -4.73 0.99 -22.79
N LEU A 744 -3.70 1.80 -22.58
CA LEU A 744 -3.38 2.93 -23.45
C LEU A 744 -3.13 2.48 -24.89
N HIS A 745 -2.37 1.40 -25.09
CA HIS A 745 -2.14 0.87 -26.42
C HIS A 745 -3.46 0.40 -27.08
N MET A 746 -4.30 -0.32 -26.35
CA MET A 746 -5.62 -0.73 -26.85
C MET A 746 -6.49 0.46 -27.22
N PHE A 747 -6.45 1.54 -26.42
CA PHE A 747 -7.15 2.79 -26.70
C PHE A 747 -6.67 3.46 -27.99
N ILE A 748 -5.34 3.62 -28.16
CA ILE A 748 -4.76 4.20 -29.37
C ILE A 748 -5.19 3.40 -30.61
N LYS A 749 -5.12 2.06 -30.56
CA LYS A 749 -5.58 1.22 -31.66
C LYS A 749 -7.08 1.31 -31.89
N PHE A 750 -7.88 1.45 -30.84
CA PHE A 750 -9.32 1.70 -30.96
C PHE A 750 -9.59 3.00 -31.71
N ILE A 751 -8.92 4.10 -31.37
CA ILE A 751 -9.09 5.38 -32.05
C ILE A 751 -8.66 5.31 -33.53
N ILE A 752 -7.52 4.66 -33.83
CA ILE A 752 -6.95 4.62 -35.18
C ILE A 752 -7.66 3.61 -36.10
N LYS A 753 -7.92 2.38 -35.62
CA LYS A 753 -8.41 1.28 -36.47
C LYS A 753 -9.93 1.20 -36.56
N ASN A 754 -10.66 1.75 -35.60
CA ASN A 754 -12.11 1.78 -35.68
C ASN A 754 -12.53 2.74 -36.81
N LYS A 755 -13.36 2.24 -37.73
CA LYS A 755 -13.81 2.97 -38.93
C LYS A 755 -14.98 3.93 -38.66
N ASN A 756 -15.60 3.84 -37.48
CA ASN A 756 -16.70 4.72 -37.09
C ASN A 756 -16.27 6.19 -37.09
N ASN A 757 -17.24 7.10 -37.25
CA ASN A 757 -16.95 8.54 -37.13
C ASN A 757 -16.55 8.91 -35.69
N ILE A 758 -15.99 10.11 -35.51
CA ILE A 758 -15.49 10.57 -34.20
C ILE A 758 -16.63 10.61 -33.17
N ALA A 759 -17.81 11.11 -33.55
CA ALA A 759 -18.96 11.21 -32.64
C ALA A 759 -19.42 9.84 -32.11
N GLU A 760 -19.46 8.81 -32.97
CA GLU A 760 -19.78 7.43 -32.59
C GLU A 760 -18.71 6.80 -31.72
N LYS A 761 -17.42 7.07 -32.00
CA LYS A 761 -16.31 6.62 -31.14
C LYS A 761 -16.46 7.21 -29.75
N LEU A 762 -16.68 8.53 -29.64
CA LEU A 762 -16.87 9.24 -28.38
C LEU A 762 -18.12 8.76 -27.63
N ASN A 763 -19.16 8.31 -28.35
CA ASN A 763 -20.40 7.77 -27.78
C ASN A 763 -20.40 6.25 -27.62
N SER A 764 -19.25 5.62 -27.37
CA SER A 764 -19.15 4.16 -27.26
C SER A 764 -18.74 3.69 -25.87
N SER A 765 -19.22 2.50 -25.48
CA SER A 765 -18.79 1.81 -24.26
C SER A 765 -17.27 1.62 -24.18
N ALA A 766 -16.64 1.32 -25.32
CA ALA A 766 -15.19 1.13 -25.38
C ALA A 766 -14.43 2.42 -25.06
N PHE A 767 -14.89 3.56 -25.57
CA PHE A 767 -14.28 4.85 -25.28
C PHE A 767 -14.41 5.22 -23.79
N PHE A 768 -15.60 5.04 -23.20
CA PHE A 768 -15.80 5.23 -21.75
C PHE A 768 -14.81 4.40 -20.94
N ILE A 769 -14.74 3.09 -21.22
CA ILE A 769 -13.89 2.17 -20.45
C ILE A 769 -12.41 2.53 -20.62
N PHE A 770 -11.91 2.70 -21.84
CA PHE A 770 -10.49 3.01 -22.02
C PHE A 770 -10.07 4.32 -21.37
N THR A 771 -10.87 5.38 -21.54
CA THR A 771 -10.57 6.68 -20.90
C THR A 771 -10.66 6.62 -19.39
N PHE A 772 -11.63 5.87 -18.85
CA PHE A 772 -11.73 5.60 -17.42
C PHE A 772 -10.45 4.96 -16.88
N PHE A 773 -9.95 3.88 -17.50
CA PHE A 773 -8.78 3.17 -16.97
C PHE A 773 -7.49 4.00 -17.06
N ILE A 774 -7.29 4.75 -18.15
CA ILE A 774 -6.11 5.63 -18.34
C ILE A 774 -5.99 6.66 -17.22
N ILE A 775 -7.12 7.10 -16.65
CA ILE A 775 -7.15 8.05 -15.54
C ILE A 775 -7.18 7.33 -14.20
N PHE A 776 -7.97 6.26 -14.10
CA PHE A 776 -8.20 5.53 -12.86
C PHE A 776 -6.95 4.80 -12.36
N ILE A 777 -6.19 4.12 -13.24
CA ILE A 777 -5.00 3.37 -12.82
C ILE A 777 -3.97 4.31 -12.19
N PRO A 778 -3.54 5.44 -12.80
CA PRO A 778 -2.61 6.36 -12.16
C PRO A 778 -3.14 6.95 -10.86
N PHE A 779 -4.42 7.35 -10.82
CA PHE A 779 -5.02 7.96 -9.64
C PHE A 779 -5.12 6.97 -8.46
N ILE A 780 -5.64 5.78 -8.69
CA ILE A 780 -5.80 4.77 -7.64
C ILE A 780 -4.46 4.23 -7.19
N SER A 781 -3.50 4.11 -8.12
CA SER A 781 -2.11 3.81 -7.82
C SER A 781 -1.59 4.82 -6.80
N PHE A 782 -1.73 6.12 -7.05
CA PHE A 782 -1.31 7.14 -6.09
C PHE A 782 -1.92 6.93 -4.69
N THR A 783 -3.23 6.73 -4.58
CA THR A 783 -3.89 6.60 -3.27
C THR A 783 -3.59 5.28 -2.55
N THR A 784 -3.34 4.19 -3.29
CA THR A 784 -3.09 2.86 -2.73
C THR A 784 -1.60 2.56 -2.53
N PHE A 785 -0.71 3.29 -3.21
CA PHE A 785 0.75 3.21 -3.00
C PHE A 785 1.22 3.89 -1.73
N ILE A 786 0.39 4.72 -1.10
CA ILE A 786 0.65 5.23 0.25
C ILE A 786 0.92 4.04 1.19
N ARG A 787 0.13 2.95 1.11
CA ARG A 787 0.29 1.79 1.98
C ARG A 787 0.56 0.50 1.21
N GLN A 788 1.83 0.11 1.15
CA GLN A 788 2.29 -1.15 0.56
C GLN A 788 2.38 -2.25 1.62
N ASP A 789 1.29 -3.02 1.82
CA ASP A 789 1.29 -4.11 2.79
C ASP A 789 2.42 -5.13 2.51
N VAL A 790 2.97 -5.70 3.58
CA VAL A 790 4.06 -6.67 3.57
C VAL A 790 3.54 -8.05 3.13
N ASN A 791 4.42 -8.92 2.61
CA ASN A 791 4.10 -10.31 2.22
C ASN A 791 3.09 -10.49 1.07
N ILE A 792 2.71 -9.42 0.36
CA ILE A 792 1.83 -9.48 -0.82
C ILE A 792 2.38 -8.60 -1.96
N LEU A 793 2.26 -9.05 -3.22
CA LEU A 793 2.73 -8.29 -4.38
C LEU A 793 1.93 -6.99 -4.62
N ALA A 794 0.60 -7.04 -4.50
CA ALA A 794 -0.28 -5.92 -4.81
C ALA A 794 -1.61 -5.94 -4.00
N SER A 795 -1.56 -5.97 -2.66
CA SER A 795 -2.76 -6.21 -1.81
C SER A 795 -3.94 -5.26 -2.10
N ARG A 796 -3.73 -3.94 -1.90
CA ARG A 796 -4.75 -2.87 -1.95
C ARG A 796 -5.08 -2.47 -3.37
N ILE A 797 -4.06 -2.25 -4.19
CA ILE A 797 -4.26 -1.91 -5.60
C ILE A 797 -4.86 -3.09 -6.38
N GLY A 798 -4.42 -4.32 -6.08
CA GLY A 798 -4.93 -5.54 -6.70
C GLY A 798 -6.39 -5.79 -6.34
N ALA A 799 -6.84 -5.43 -5.13
CA ALA A 799 -8.25 -5.54 -4.77
C ALA A 799 -9.18 -4.77 -5.74
N LEU A 800 -8.72 -3.65 -6.32
CA LEU A 800 -9.47 -2.83 -7.28
C LEU A 800 -9.16 -3.19 -8.72
N LEU A 801 -7.88 -3.36 -9.06
CA LEU A 801 -7.46 -3.62 -10.43
C LEU A 801 -7.82 -5.02 -10.90
N VAL A 802 -7.83 -6.04 -10.02
CA VAL A 802 -8.20 -7.40 -10.41
C VAL A 802 -9.61 -7.46 -11.02
N PRO A 803 -10.71 -7.05 -10.35
CA PRO A 803 -12.05 -7.13 -10.95
C PRO A 803 -12.19 -6.31 -12.23
N LEU A 804 -11.47 -5.20 -12.32
CA LEU A 804 -11.50 -4.32 -13.47
C LEU A 804 -10.72 -4.90 -14.68
N LEU A 805 -9.50 -5.39 -14.47
CA LEU A 805 -8.64 -5.95 -15.52
C LEU A 805 -9.05 -7.36 -15.94
N SER A 806 -9.68 -8.15 -15.06
CA SER A 806 -10.13 -9.50 -15.38
C SER A 806 -11.52 -9.52 -16.04
N VAL A 807 -12.38 -8.53 -15.78
CA VAL A 807 -13.76 -8.51 -16.32
C VAL A 807 -13.95 -7.42 -17.37
N ILE A 808 -13.74 -6.15 -17.00
CA ILE A 808 -14.17 -5.01 -17.81
C ILE A 808 -13.34 -4.86 -19.08
N ILE A 809 -12.01 -4.98 -19.01
CA ILE A 809 -11.14 -4.90 -20.19
C ILE A 809 -11.38 -6.09 -21.16
N PRO A 810 -11.37 -7.37 -20.72
CA PRO A 810 -11.66 -8.49 -21.60
C PRO A 810 -13.07 -8.42 -22.21
N MET A 811 -14.09 -8.02 -21.44
CA MET A 811 -15.43 -7.77 -21.96
C MET A 811 -15.39 -6.75 -23.11
N THR A 812 -14.73 -5.62 -22.90
CA THR A 812 -14.64 -4.55 -23.90
C THR A 812 -13.96 -5.03 -25.17
N VAL A 813 -12.82 -5.70 -25.03
CA VAL A 813 -12.00 -6.15 -26.15
C VAL A 813 -12.70 -7.26 -26.95
N LEU A 814 -13.36 -8.21 -26.27
CA LEU A 814 -13.98 -9.36 -26.90
C LEU A 814 -15.37 -9.06 -27.49
N PHE A 815 -16.15 -8.16 -26.88
CA PHE A 815 -17.54 -7.92 -27.25
C PHE A 815 -17.77 -6.54 -27.89
N TYR A 816 -17.11 -5.48 -27.42
CA TYR A 816 -17.29 -4.12 -27.98
C TYR A 816 -16.28 -3.78 -29.09
N CYS A 817 -15.05 -4.34 -29.02
CA CYS A 817 -13.98 -4.07 -29.97
C CYS A 817 -13.60 -5.30 -30.84
N LYS A 818 -14.53 -6.25 -31.01
CA LYS A 818 -14.27 -7.55 -31.67
C LYS A 818 -13.54 -7.43 -33.02
N ASN A 819 -13.91 -6.43 -33.82
CA ASN A 819 -13.39 -6.24 -35.18
C ASN A 819 -12.25 -5.21 -35.28
N VAL A 820 -11.88 -4.59 -34.15
CA VAL A 820 -10.84 -3.55 -34.10
C VAL A 820 -9.44 -4.17 -34.05
N PHE A 821 -9.30 -5.30 -33.33
CA PHE A 821 -8.03 -5.97 -33.07
C PHE A 821 -7.88 -7.25 -33.89
N VAL A 822 -6.66 -7.54 -34.35
CA VAL A 822 -6.33 -8.84 -34.96
C VAL A 822 -6.42 -9.92 -33.89
N ASN A 823 -7.06 -11.07 -34.18
CA ASN A 823 -7.31 -12.14 -33.21
C ASN A 823 -6.07 -12.54 -32.41
N LYS A 824 -4.94 -12.83 -33.06
CA LYS A 824 -3.68 -13.18 -32.37
C LYS A 824 -3.30 -12.15 -31.31
N TYR A 825 -3.35 -10.87 -31.69
CA TYR A 825 -2.94 -9.76 -30.85
C TYR A 825 -3.87 -9.59 -29.64
N LYS A 826 -5.18 -9.64 -29.91
CA LYS A 826 -6.26 -9.59 -28.93
C LYS A 826 -6.02 -10.57 -27.78
N TYR A 827 -5.82 -11.85 -28.10
CA TYR A 827 -5.67 -12.89 -27.08
C TYR A 827 -4.34 -12.83 -26.34
N VAL A 828 -3.21 -12.49 -27.00
CA VAL A 828 -1.93 -12.33 -26.31
C VAL A 828 -1.97 -11.22 -25.26
N MET A 829 -2.59 -10.07 -25.55
CA MET A 829 -2.72 -9.01 -24.55
C MET A 829 -3.60 -9.41 -23.39
N LEU A 830 -4.74 -10.05 -23.67
CA LEU A 830 -5.66 -10.54 -22.63
C LEU A 830 -4.98 -11.60 -21.76
N SER A 831 -4.17 -12.49 -22.35
CA SER A 831 -3.36 -13.45 -21.60
C SER A 831 -2.37 -12.77 -20.66
N ILE A 832 -1.65 -11.74 -21.13
CA ILE A 832 -0.72 -10.97 -20.27
C ILE A 832 -1.49 -10.29 -19.13
N LEU A 833 -2.66 -9.70 -19.41
CA LEU A 833 -3.52 -9.11 -18.38
C LEU A 833 -3.96 -10.14 -17.34
N PHE A 834 -4.40 -11.32 -17.76
CA PHE A 834 -4.76 -12.38 -16.82
C PHE A 834 -3.55 -12.86 -16.01
N SER A 835 -2.36 -12.95 -16.60
CA SER A 835 -1.13 -13.23 -15.85
C SER A 835 -0.86 -12.18 -14.78
N ILE A 836 -1.02 -10.89 -15.09
CA ILE A 836 -0.84 -9.79 -14.12
C ILE A 836 -1.87 -9.91 -12.99
N VAL A 837 -3.14 -10.19 -13.33
CA VAL A 837 -4.21 -10.38 -12.34
C VAL A 837 -3.88 -11.53 -11.38
N ILE A 838 -3.41 -12.67 -11.90
CA ILE A 838 -3.02 -13.82 -11.07
C ILE A 838 -1.80 -13.47 -10.20
N LEU A 839 -0.83 -12.72 -10.72
CA LEU A 839 0.33 -12.29 -9.92
C LEU A 839 -0.04 -11.30 -8.80
N MET A 840 -1.00 -10.41 -9.04
CA MET A 840 -1.44 -9.45 -8.02
C MET A 840 -2.02 -10.15 -6.78
N ARG A 841 -2.70 -11.29 -6.98
CA ARG A 841 -3.27 -12.14 -5.94
C ARG A 841 -3.15 -13.61 -6.35
N PRO A 842 -2.00 -14.26 -6.06
CA PRO A 842 -1.81 -15.66 -6.40
C PRO A 842 -2.85 -16.52 -5.65
N PRO A 843 -3.47 -17.51 -6.31
CA PRO A 843 -4.43 -18.37 -5.63
C PRO A 843 -3.71 -19.31 -4.65
N ASN A 844 -4.31 -19.55 -3.49
CA ASN A 844 -3.84 -20.55 -2.54
C ASN A 844 -4.37 -21.94 -2.96
N PHE A 845 -3.56 -22.69 -3.70
CA PHE A 845 -3.91 -24.04 -4.16
C PHE A 845 -3.54 -25.10 -3.13
N ASN A 846 -4.23 -25.16 -1.98
CA ASN A 846 -4.03 -26.24 -1.01
C ASN A 846 -5.04 -27.38 -1.22
N TYR A 847 -4.84 -28.17 -2.27
CA TYR A 847 -5.77 -29.23 -2.70
C TYR A 847 -5.82 -30.46 -1.78
N ASN A 848 -4.83 -30.65 -0.90
CA ASN A 848 -4.67 -31.89 -0.14
C ASN A 848 -5.36 -31.89 1.24
N SER A 849 -5.79 -30.73 1.74
CA SER A 849 -6.33 -30.59 3.10
C SER A 849 -7.86 -30.50 3.17
N TYR A 850 -8.55 -30.36 2.04
CA TYR A 850 -9.97 -30.05 2.04
C TYR A 850 -10.87 -31.28 1.83
N VAL A 851 -11.70 -31.57 2.84
CA VAL A 851 -12.68 -32.66 2.86
C VAL A 851 -14.07 -32.04 3.01
N PHE A 852 -15.01 -32.42 2.13
CA PHE A 852 -16.41 -32.03 2.32
C PHE A 852 -16.98 -32.78 3.53
N SER A 853 -17.41 -32.02 4.54
CA SER A 853 -17.97 -32.49 5.79
C SER A 853 -19.24 -31.69 6.10
N ASN A 854 -20.30 -32.35 6.58
CA ASN A 854 -21.49 -31.72 7.16
C ASN A 854 -21.29 -31.34 8.63
N ILE A 855 -20.06 -31.46 9.15
CA ILE A 855 -19.68 -31.11 10.51
C ILE A 855 -18.54 -30.09 10.42
N ILE A 856 -18.68 -28.98 11.14
CA ILE A 856 -17.66 -27.95 11.29
C ILE A 856 -16.80 -28.31 12.50
N ASP A 857 -15.51 -28.55 12.29
CA ASP A 857 -14.55 -28.79 13.37
C ASP A 857 -14.21 -27.47 14.06
N ILE A 858 -14.31 -27.45 15.39
CA ILE A 858 -14.04 -26.28 16.21
C ILE A 858 -12.55 -26.22 16.58
N PRO A 859 -11.86 -25.07 16.37
CA PRO A 859 -10.46 -24.90 16.75
C PRO A 859 -10.20 -25.17 18.24
N GLN A 860 -9.01 -25.68 18.58
CA GLN A 860 -8.66 -26.02 19.97
C GLN A 860 -8.64 -24.80 20.92
N ASP A 861 -8.35 -23.61 20.40
CA ASP A 861 -8.28 -22.33 21.12
C ASP A 861 -9.62 -21.60 21.22
N THR A 862 -10.73 -22.31 20.97
CA THR A 862 -12.09 -21.76 21.06
C THR A 862 -12.95 -22.56 22.04
N GLU A 863 -13.85 -21.86 22.72
CA GLU A 863 -14.75 -22.42 23.73
C GLU A 863 -16.21 -22.15 23.40
N LEU A 864 -17.08 -23.01 23.92
CA LEU A 864 -18.52 -22.80 23.90
C LEU A 864 -18.88 -21.60 24.79
N ILE A 865 -19.74 -20.73 24.29
CA ILE A 865 -20.28 -19.60 25.06
C ILE A 865 -21.28 -20.15 26.08
N ASP A 866 -20.98 -19.97 27.38
CA ASP A 866 -21.81 -20.42 28.49
C ASP A 866 -22.95 -19.44 28.83
N GLU A 867 -23.90 -19.90 29.64
CA GLU A 867 -25.07 -19.09 30.04
C GLU A 867 -24.70 -17.87 30.88
N GLU A 868 -23.62 -17.94 31.66
CA GLU A 868 -23.12 -16.83 32.46
C GLU A 868 -22.63 -15.70 31.55
N LEU A 869 -21.82 -16.02 30.55
CA LEU A 869 -21.32 -15.04 29.59
C LEU A 869 -22.46 -14.44 28.76
N LEU A 870 -23.51 -15.21 28.43
CA LEU A 870 -24.70 -14.68 27.73
C LEU A 870 -25.56 -13.78 28.61
N LYS A 871 -25.66 -14.08 29.90
CA LYS A 871 -26.37 -13.22 30.86
C LYS A 871 -25.70 -11.86 30.95
N ASP A 872 -24.37 -11.84 30.99
CA ASP A 872 -23.59 -10.61 31.06
C ASP A 872 -23.46 -9.91 29.70
N PHE A 873 -23.43 -10.66 28.59
CA PHE A 873 -23.22 -10.13 27.24
C PHE A 873 -24.19 -10.76 26.21
N PRO A 874 -25.47 -10.39 26.23
CA PRO A 874 -26.51 -11.04 25.43
C PRO A 874 -26.32 -10.88 23.91
N ILE A 875 -25.68 -9.81 23.46
CA ILE A 875 -25.44 -9.54 22.02
C ILE A 875 -24.45 -10.51 21.37
N LEU A 876 -23.68 -11.28 22.16
CA LEU A 876 -22.82 -12.33 21.61
C LEU A 876 -23.63 -13.36 20.82
N GLY A 877 -24.81 -13.73 21.33
CA GLY A 877 -25.58 -14.87 20.86
C GLY A 877 -24.92 -16.21 21.18
N LYS A 878 -25.70 -17.29 21.14
CA LYS A 878 -25.16 -18.65 21.34
C LYS A 878 -24.17 -18.98 20.22
N GLY A 879 -23.08 -19.67 20.56
CA GLY A 879 -22.01 -20.00 19.63
C GLY A 879 -20.69 -20.33 20.31
N PHE A 880 -19.59 -20.08 19.60
CA PHE A 880 -18.23 -20.29 20.09
C PHE A 880 -17.44 -18.99 20.10
N ILE A 881 -16.52 -18.86 21.05
CA ILE A 881 -15.67 -17.69 21.23
C ILE A 881 -14.19 -18.10 21.39
N PRO A 882 -13.23 -17.40 20.76
CA PRO A 882 -11.81 -17.66 21.02
C PRO A 882 -11.42 -17.34 22.47
N ASN A 883 -10.52 -18.12 23.04
CA ASN A 883 -10.13 -18.02 24.45
C ASN A 883 -9.60 -16.63 24.82
N ASN A 884 -8.80 -16.01 23.95
CA ASN A 884 -8.29 -14.65 24.18
C ASN A 884 -9.44 -13.64 24.33
N ASN A 885 -10.44 -13.72 23.46
CA ASN A 885 -11.60 -12.82 23.46
C ASN A 885 -12.52 -13.08 24.65
N LYS A 886 -12.70 -14.35 25.05
CA LYS A 886 -13.43 -14.71 26.28
C LYS A 886 -12.74 -14.13 27.52
N ASN A 887 -11.42 -14.33 27.66
CA ASN A 887 -10.63 -13.82 28.77
C ASN A 887 -10.69 -12.29 28.84
N GLU A 888 -10.70 -11.62 27.68
CA GLU A 888 -10.86 -10.18 27.60
C GLU A 888 -12.24 -9.71 28.11
N LEU A 889 -13.32 -10.41 27.77
CA LEU A 889 -14.67 -10.09 28.28
C LEU A 889 -14.79 -10.33 29.78
N LEU A 890 -14.23 -11.45 30.27
CA LEU A 890 -14.25 -11.80 31.69
C LEU A 890 -13.44 -10.83 32.54
N SER A 891 -12.30 -10.35 32.02
CA SER A 891 -11.46 -9.38 32.72
C SER A 891 -11.96 -7.94 32.54
N LYS A 892 -11.87 -7.38 31.33
CA LYS A 892 -12.19 -5.96 31.08
C LYS A 892 -13.68 -5.73 30.86
N GLY A 893 -14.36 -6.61 30.13
CA GLY A 893 -15.79 -6.43 29.83
C GLY A 893 -16.67 -6.37 31.09
N LYS A 894 -16.49 -7.33 32.01
CA LYS A 894 -17.24 -7.38 33.28
C LYS A 894 -16.90 -6.21 34.20
N LEU A 895 -15.61 -5.92 34.36
CA LEU A 895 -15.14 -4.77 35.14
C LEU A 895 -15.74 -3.46 34.63
N ILE A 896 -15.67 -3.22 33.30
CA ILE A 896 -16.23 -2.01 32.71
C ILE A 896 -17.73 -1.92 32.98
N LYS A 897 -18.50 -3.01 32.80
CA LYS A 897 -19.94 -3.03 33.10
C LYS A 897 -20.27 -2.75 34.56
N SER A 898 -19.44 -3.20 35.51
CA SER A 898 -19.70 -3.00 36.94
C SER A 898 -19.40 -1.59 37.42
N ILE A 899 -18.57 -0.82 36.70
CA ILE A 899 -18.08 0.51 37.11
C ILE A 899 -18.63 1.67 36.25
N ILE A 900 -19.67 1.41 35.45
CA ILE A 900 -20.35 2.44 34.64
C ILE A 900 -21.86 2.19 34.59
N HIS A 901 -22.63 3.27 34.45
CA HIS A 901 -24.08 3.20 34.24
C HIS A 901 -24.43 2.95 32.77
N ASP A 902 -25.69 2.60 32.51
CA ASP A 902 -26.16 2.31 31.14
C ASP A 902 -26.15 3.52 30.21
N ASP A 903 -26.39 4.72 30.75
CA ASP A 903 -26.32 5.97 29.96
C ASP A 903 -24.90 6.53 29.83
N ASP A 904 -23.92 5.93 30.51
CA ASP A 904 -22.55 6.39 30.46
C ASP A 904 -21.93 6.14 29.08
N SER A 905 -21.20 7.15 28.62
CA SER A 905 -20.38 7.03 27.42
C SER A 905 -18.94 6.72 27.77
N ILE A 906 -18.28 5.96 26.90
CA ILE A 906 -16.88 5.59 27.04
C ILE A 906 -16.04 6.17 25.90
N PHE A 907 -14.76 6.36 26.19
CA PHE A 907 -13.76 6.67 25.18
C PHE A 907 -12.78 5.51 25.06
N LEU A 908 -12.53 5.08 23.83
CA LEU A 908 -11.61 3.97 23.54
C LEU A 908 -10.48 4.48 22.63
N ASP A 909 -9.28 4.57 23.17
CA ASP A 909 -8.06 4.79 22.41
C ASP A 909 -7.42 3.45 22.01
N GLY A 910 -7.81 2.95 20.84
CA GLY A 910 -7.20 1.76 20.25
C GLY A 910 -8.19 0.95 19.42
N TYR A 911 -7.73 0.51 18.25
CA TYR A 911 -8.51 -0.21 17.26
C TYR A 911 -9.02 -1.58 17.72
N VAL A 912 -8.32 -2.22 18.66
CA VAL A 912 -8.59 -3.59 19.13
C VAL A 912 -9.88 -3.69 19.96
N TRP A 913 -10.33 -2.59 20.59
CA TRP A 913 -11.41 -2.60 21.57
C TRP A 913 -12.76 -2.12 21.04
N PHE A 914 -12.89 -1.78 19.76
CA PHE A 914 -14.13 -1.19 19.26
C PHE A 914 -15.35 -2.12 19.35
N LEU A 915 -15.17 -3.42 19.07
CA LEU A 915 -16.28 -4.36 19.22
C LEU A 915 -16.72 -4.50 20.69
N LEU A 916 -15.78 -4.35 21.64
CA LEU A 916 -16.05 -4.47 23.07
C LEU A 916 -17.17 -3.53 23.50
N ALA A 917 -17.17 -2.28 23.03
CA ALA A 917 -18.19 -1.30 23.41
C ALA A 917 -19.62 -1.70 23.02
N ASN A 918 -19.78 -2.35 21.86
CA ASN A 918 -21.07 -2.88 21.47
C ASN A 918 -21.45 -4.10 22.31
N ILE A 919 -20.47 -4.96 22.62
CA ILE A 919 -20.68 -6.13 23.48
C ILE A 919 -21.18 -5.71 24.87
N ILE A 920 -20.61 -4.64 25.42
CA ILE A 920 -21.01 -4.10 26.72
C ILE A 920 -22.18 -3.13 26.67
N ASP A 921 -22.73 -2.85 25.48
CA ASP A 921 -23.83 -1.92 25.22
C ASP A 921 -23.58 -0.48 25.74
N ARG A 922 -22.52 0.16 25.23
CA ARG A 922 -22.13 1.52 25.63
C ARG A 922 -21.84 2.43 24.44
N LYS A 923 -22.20 3.71 24.61
CA LYS A 923 -21.95 4.78 23.63
C LYS A 923 -20.45 5.07 23.54
N ILE A 924 -19.86 4.90 22.37
CA ILE A 924 -18.46 5.32 22.11
C ILE A 924 -18.44 6.73 21.56
N TYR A 925 -17.47 7.54 21.99
CA TYR A 925 -17.12 8.78 21.29
C TYR A 925 -15.79 8.67 20.58
N ILE A 926 -15.78 9.12 19.31
CA ILE A 926 -14.61 9.15 18.41
C ILE A 926 -14.05 7.75 18.13
N THR A 927 -14.29 7.26 16.93
CA THR A 927 -13.93 5.90 16.48
C THR A 927 -12.58 5.84 15.77
N VAL A 928 -11.71 6.82 15.95
CA VAL A 928 -10.38 6.78 15.34
C VAL A 928 -9.34 6.83 16.43
N SER A 929 -8.49 5.80 16.49
CA SER A 929 -7.37 5.72 17.44
C SER A 929 -6.68 7.07 17.59
N ALA A 930 -6.57 7.53 18.82
CA ALA A 930 -5.86 8.74 19.20
C ALA A 930 -4.37 8.49 19.41
N ALA A 931 -3.88 7.29 19.05
CA ALA A 931 -2.50 7.13 18.69
C ALA A 931 -2.09 8.31 17.82
N LEU A 932 -0.93 8.85 18.16
CA LEU A 932 -0.29 10.11 17.80
C LEU A 932 -0.19 10.48 16.31
N MET A 933 -0.87 9.73 15.46
CA MET A 933 -0.85 9.71 14.01
C MET A 933 -1.45 10.96 13.37
N LYS A 934 -1.95 11.93 14.14
CA LYS A 934 -2.92 12.91 13.64
C LYS A 934 -2.45 14.34 13.76
N SER A 935 -2.86 15.11 12.75
CA SER A 935 -2.61 16.54 12.66
C SER A 935 -3.02 17.28 13.93
N THR A 936 -2.37 18.41 14.21
CA THR A 936 -2.72 19.28 15.33
C THR A 936 -4.20 19.63 15.32
N LYS A 937 -4.76 19.90 14.13
CA LYS A 937 -6.19 20.18 13.93
C LYS A 937 -7.11 19.03 14.34
N PHE A 938 -6.70 17.78 14.10
CA PHE A 938 -7.49 16.63 14.57
C PHE A 938 -7.41 16.51 16.10
N ASN A 939 -6.23 16.70 16.69
CA ASN A 939 -6.07 16.61 18.14
C ASN A 939 -6.92 17.68 18.85
N GLU A 940 -6.95 18.91 18.35
CA GLU A 940 -7.86 19.96 18.81
C GLU A 940 -9.32 19.54 18.71
N PHE A 941 -9.74 18.98 17.57
CA PHE A 941 -11.10 18.47 17.39
C PHE A 941 -11.44 17.37 18.41
N ALA A 942 -10.52 16.43 18.65
CA ALA A 942 -10.71 15.33 19.60
C ALA A 942 -10.78 15.84 21.05
N LEU A 943 -9.88 16.76 21.44
CA LEU A 943 -9.89 17.41 22.75
C LEU A 943 -11.18 18.20 22.99
N ASN A 944 -11.65 18.98 22.00
CA ASN A 944 -12.91 19.70 22.09
C ASN A 944 -14.11 18.77 22.28
N LYS A 945 -14.10 17.61 21.62
CA LYS A 945 -15.12 16.58 21.82
C LYS A 945 -15.06 15.96 23.20
N LEU A 946 -13.87 15.65 23.71
CA LEU A 946 -13.67 15.15 25.07
C LEU A 946 -14.17 16.17 26.11
N ASN A 947 -13.82 17.45 25.96
CA ASN A 947 -14.31 18.54 26.82
C ASN A 947 -15.83 18.64 26.86
N ASN A 948 -16.49 18.48 25.70
CA ASN A 948 -17.95 18.58 25.60
C ASN A 948 -18.67 17.35 26.14
N LYS A 949 -18.08 16.16 25.97
CA LYS A 949 -18.75 14.89 26.30
C LYS A 949 -18.43 14.36 27.68
N LYS A 950 -17.19 14.59 28.18
CA LYS A 950 -16.68 14.12 29.47
C LYS A 950 -17.02 12.65 29.74
N PRO A 951 -16.46 11.70 28.96
CA PRO A 951 -16.80 10.28 29.06
C PRO A 951 -16.63 9.77 30.50
N ALA A 952 -17.51 8.88 30.95
CA ALA A 952 -17.44 8.30 32.28
C ALA A 952 -16.17 7.47 32.48
N LEU A 953 -15.73 6.83 31.39
CA LEU A 953 -14.56 5.97 31.35
C LEU A 953 -13.74 6.26 30.10
N PHE A 954 -12.42 6.26 30.27
CA PHE A 954 -11.45 6.33 29.20
C PHE A 954 -10.57 5.08 29.24
N LEU A 955 -10.42 4.38 28.12
CA LEU A 955 -9.55 3.22 27.96
C LEU A 955 -8.50 3.52 26.88
N GLY A 956 -7.21 3.53 27.22
CA GLY A 956 -6.15 3.46 26.19
C GLY A 956 -4.91 4.33 26.44
N ILE A 957 -4.25 4.80 25.36
CA ILE A 957 -2.82 5.15 25.32
C ILE A 957 -2.55 6.65 25.69
N PRO A 958 -1.35 6.99 26.20
CA PRO A 958 -0.91 8.27 26.77
C PRO A 958 -1.28 9.64 26.18
N LEU A 959 -1.83 9.77 24.96
CA LEU A 959 -1.97 11.09 24.33
C LEU A 959 -2.84 12.06 25.14
N PHE A 960 -3.92 11.55 25.74
CA PHE A 960 -4.88 12.38 26.48
C PHE A 960 -4.62 12.42 27.99
N TYR A 961 -3.49 11.91 28.48
CA TYR A 961 -3.15 12.00 29.91
C TYR A 961 -3.18 13.42 30.48
N PRO A 962 -2.69 14.47 29.79
CA PRO A 962 -2.84 15.84 30.30
C PRO A 962 -4.30 16.25 30.46
N TRP A 963 -5.14 15.83 29.51
CA TRP A 963 -6.56 16.10 29.57
C TRP A 963 -7.22 15.34 30.73
N LEU A 964 -6.84 14.08 30.95
CA LEU A 964 -7.31 13.25 32.06
C LEU A 964 -6.91 13.85 33.42
N VAL A 965 -5.65 14.24 33.60
CA VAL A 965 -5.15 14.88 34.83
C VAL A 965 -5.84 16.23 35.06
N LYS A 966 -5.95 17.08 34.03
CA LYS A 966 -6.63 18.38 34.13
C LYS A 966 -8.12 18.25 34.51
N ASN A 967 -8.75 17.13 34.16
CA ASN A 967 -10.14 16.83 34.52
C ASN A 967 -10.24 15.83 35.69
N GLU A 968 -9.15 15.62 36.43
CA GLU A 968 -9.08 14.84 37.68
C GLU A 968 -9.53 13.37 37.54
N TYR A 969 -9.40 12.79 36.35
CA TYR A 969 -9.66 11.35 36.16
C TYR A 969 -8.73 10.52 37.04
N LYS A 970 -9.18 9.35 37.45
CA LYS A 970 -8.46 8.44 38.35
C LYS A 970 -8.24 7.09 37.70
N ILE A 971 -7.09 6.46 37.96
CA ILE A 971 -6.80 5.11 37.48
C ILE A 971 -7.70 4.11 38.22
N CYS A 972 -8.31 3.19 37.47
CA CYS A 972 -9.07 2.08 38.01
C CYS A 972 -8.16 1.16 38.83
N PRO A 973 -8.45 0.87 40.11
CA PRO A 973 -7.60 0.03 40.96
C PRO A 973 -7.35 -1.38 40.41
N GLU A 974 -8.31 -1.93 39.67
CA GLU A 974 -8.23 -3.26 39.07
C GLU A 974 -7.58 -3.26 37.68
N ASN A 975 -7.33 -2.09 37.08
CA ASN A 975 -6.80 -2.00 35.72
C ASN A 975 -6.11 -0.67 35.37
N ASP A 976 -4.80 -0.73 35.13
CA ASP A 976 -3.96 0.45 34.87
C ASP A 976 -4.21 1.18 33.54
N ILE A 977 -5.03 0.65 32.63
CA ILE A 977 -5.40 1.31 31.36
C ILE A 977 -6.82 1.89 31.36
N ILE A 978 -7.56 1.71 32.45
CA ILE A 978 -8.91 2.25 32.63
C ILE A 978 -8.81 3.50 33.52
N PHE A 979 -9.31 4.62 33.01
CA PHE A 979 -9.40 5.88 33.73
C PHE A 979 -10.86 6.26 33.92
N LEU A 980 -11.24 6.52 35.16
CA LEU A 980 -12.61 6.85 35.55
C LEU A 980 -12.74 8.34 35.86
N ARG A 981 -13.88 8.90 35.46
CA ARG A 981 -14.26 10.27 35.83
C ARG A 981 -14.40 10.35 37.37
N PRO A 982 -14.03 11.49 38.02
CA PRO A 982 -13.99 11.58 39.47
C PRO A 982 -15.26 11.13 40.19
N ASP A 983 -16.42 11.51 39.68
CA ASP A 983 -17.73 11.15 40.22
C ASP A 983 -17.99 9.63 40.19
N ARG A 984 -17.62 8.96 39.09
CA ARG A 984 -17.72 7.50 38.96
C ARG A 984 -16.74 6.78 39.86
N PHE A 985 -15.50 7.28 39.93
CA PHE A 985 -14.52 6.70 40.85
C PHE A 985 -15.00 6.79 42.30
N GLU A 986 -15.49 7.95 42.73
CA GLU A 986 -16.02 8.14 44.08
C GLU A 986 -17.24 7.27 44.37
N GLU A 987 -18.11 7.08 43.37
CA GLU A 987 -19.30 6.23 43.46
C GLU A 987 -18.95 4.75 43.71
N PHE A 988 -18.01 4.19 42.95
CA PHE A 988 -17.70 2.76 43.00
C PHE A 988 -16.62 2.39 44.04
N TYR A 989 -15.68 3.29 44.34
CA TYR A 989 -14.54 3.00 45.22
C TYR A 989 -14.58 3.80 46.53
N GLY A 990 -15.33 4.91 46.58
CA GLY A 990 -15.39 5.80 47.73
C GLY A 990 -14.31 6.89 47.73
N LYS A 991 -14.63 8.02 48.38
CA LYS A 991 -13.76 9.22 48.43
C LYS A 991 -12.40 8.99 49.09
N ALA A 992 -12.33 8.05 50.04
CA ALA A 992 -11.12 7.76 50.81
C ALA A 992 -10.23 6.69 50.16
N HIS A 993 -10.65 6.11 49.03
CA HIS A 993 -9.87 5.07 48.37
C HIS A 993 -8.58 5.66 47.78
N PRO A 994 -7.40 5.09 48.08
CA PRO A 994 -6.16 5.52 47.44
C PRO A 994 -6.28 5.26 45.94
N SER A 995 -6.21 6.32 45.14
CA SER A 995 -6.09 6.21 43.68
C SER A 995 -4.62 6.41 43.31
N ASN A 996 -4.06 5.53 42.49
CA ASN A 996 -2.77 5.77 41.88
C ASN A 996 -2.84 7.10 41.11
N ASP A 997 -1.91 8.00 41.40
CA ASP A 997 -1.82 9.27 40.69
C ASP A 997 -1.39 8.97 39.24
N ILE A 998 -2.18 9.45 38.28
CA ILE A 998 -1.85 9.36 36.85
C ILE A 998 -0.47 9.99 36.60
N SER A 999 -0.07 10.97 37.40
CA SER A 999 1.26 11.60 37.35
C SER A 999 2.42 10.61 37.54
N ASN A 1000 2.20 9.55 38.32
CA ASN A 1000 3.21 8.59 38.77
C ASN A 1000 3.08 7.21 38.12
N SER A 1001 2.21 7.04 37.13
CA SER A 1001 2.00 5.74 36.47
C SER A 1001 3.12 5.39 35.48
N TYR A 1002 3.68 4.18 35.62
CA TYR A 1002 4.68 3.60 34.73
C TYR A 1002 4.00 2.83 33.58
N TYR A 1003 3.68 3.48 32.45
CA TYR A 1003 3.03 2.77 31.34
C TYR A 1003 3.71 2.97 29.98
N TYR A 1004 4.08 1.85 29.36
CA TYR A 1004 4.61 1.65 28.00
C TYR A 1004 5.74 2.59 27.51
N GLN A 1005 6.91 2.55 28.17
CA GLN A 1005 8.16 3.04 27.56
C GLN A 1005 8.56 2.25 26.30
N SER A 1006 8.18 0.97 26.22
CA SER A 1006 8.57 0.04 25.13
C SER A 1006 7.83 0.24 23.80
N TYR A 1007 6.74 1.03 23.76
CA TYR A 1007 5.94 1.25 22.54
C TYR A 1007 6.35 2.49 21.74
N TYR A 1008 7.23 3.32 22.29
CA TYR A 1008 7.70 4.51 21.59
C TYR A 1008 8.80 4.14 20.61
N ASN A 1009 8.50 4.35 19.33
CA ASN A 1009 9.38 3.89 18.28
C ASN A 1009 10.62 4.76 18.13
N LYS A 1010 11.72 4.05 17.87
CA LYS A 1010 13.07 4.51 17.60
C LYS A 1010 13.22 5.58 16.50
N ALA A 1011 12.33 5.65 15.49
CA ALA A 1011 12.48 6.53 14.32
C ALA A 1011 11.71 7.88 14.35
N ILE A 1012 10.97 8.21 15.41
CA ILE A 1012 10.16 9.46 15.48
C ILE A 1012 11.04 10.69 15.67
N ALA A 1013 12.00 10.62 16.61
CA ALA A 1013 12.75 11.78 17.05
C ALA A 1013 13.55 12.43 15.91
N LYS A 1014 14.16 11.61 15.03
CA LYS A 1014 14.89 12.09 13.85
C LYS A 1014 14.01 12.85 12.85
N SER A 1015 12.80 12.34 12.62
CA SER A 1015 11.84 12.86 11.64
C SER A 1015 11.35 14.25 12.05
N LEU A 1016 11.03 14.40 13.33
CA LEU A 1016 10.64 15.68 13.91
C LEU A 1016 11.81 16.65 14.01
N GLY A 1017 13.01 16.17 14.40
CA GLY A 1017 14.22 16.99 14.48
C GLY A 1017 14.60 17.67 13.17
N ARG A 1018 14.54 16.93 12.06
CA ARG A 1018 14.71 17.49 10.69
C ARG A 1018 13.65 18.54 10.33
N SER A 1019 12.49 18.45 10.94
CA SER A 1019 11.32 19.27 10.63
C SER A 1019 11.17 20.48 11.54
N ILE A 1020 12.12 20.70 12.45
CA ILE A 1020 12.03 21.73 13.50
C ILE A 1020 11.68 23.11 12.94
N ASN A 1021 12.32 23.53 11.84
CA ASN A 1021 12.06 24.82 11.17
C ASN A 1021 10.61 24.98 10.66
N LYS A 1022 9.90 23.88 10.37
CA LYS A 1022 8.49 23.89 9.96
C LYS A 1022 7.55 23.74 11.15
N LEU A 1023 8.02 23.13 12.24
CA LEU A 1023 7.26 22.86 13.46
C LEU A 1023 7.32 24.01 14.47
N GLU A 1024 8.30 24.92 14.35
CA GLU A 1024 8.55 26.02 15.28
C GLU A 1024 7.30 26.86 15.61
N LYS A 1025 6.44 27.09 14.60
CA LYS A 1025 5.15 27.79 14.74
C LYS A 1025 4.16 27.18 15.75
N TYR A 1026 4.38 25.94 16.18
CA TYR A 1026 3.53 25.23 17.15
C TYR A 1026 4.13 25.20 18.55
N PHE A 1027 5.30 25.82 18.76
CA PHE A 1027 5.90 25.94 20.08
C PHE A 1027 5.64 27.33 20.66
N THR A 1028 5.34 27.38 21.96
CA THR A 1028 5.06 28.63 22.69
C THR A 1028 6.23 29.05 23.57
N ASN A 1029 6.90 28.08 24.20
CA ASN A 1029 8.08 28.32 25.03
C ASN A 1029 9.24 27.47 24.52
N GLN A 1030 10.44 28.04 24.65
CA GLN A 1030 11.70 27.35 24.44
C GLN A 1030 12.64 27.67 25.60
N PHE A 1031 13.36 26.67 26.08
CA PHE A 1031 14.38 26.83 27.11
C PHE A 1031 15.66 26.20 26.61
N SER A 1032 16.67 27.03 26.38
CA SER A 1032 17.99 26.54 26.00
C SER A 1032 18.65 25.95 27.23
N LEU A 1033 19.00 24.66 27.17
CA LEU A 1033 19.77 24.01 28.24
C LEU A 1033 21.26 24.37 28.14
N ILE A 1034 21.66 24.97 27.02
CA ILE A 1034 22.98 25.52 26.76
C ILE A 1034 22.75 27.01 26.49
N ASP A 1035 22.91 27.86 27.49
CA ASP A 1035 22.83 29.30 27.26
C ASP A 1035 24.06 29.77 26.46
N ASN A 1036 23.85 30.76 25.58
CA ASN A 1036 24.93 31.52 24.91
C ASN A 1036 25.86 32.28 25.90
N ASN A 1037 25.72 32.05 27.21
CA ASN A 1037 26.56 32.55 28.29
C ASN A 1037 27.56 31.51 28.82
N LEU A 1038 27.83 30.42 28.08
CA LEU A 1038 29.11 29.72 28.18
C LEU A 1038 30.19 30.56 27.47
N SER A 1039 30.45 31.75 28.01
CA SER A 1039 31.56 32.61 27.63
C SER A 1039 32.88 32.19 28.28
N ASN A 1040 32.96 30.96 28.75
CA ASN A 1040 34.21 30.29 29.12
C ASN A 1040 34.25 28.97 28.37
N ASN A 1041 35.30 28.81 27.57
CA ASN A 1041 35.65 27.66 26.75
C ASN A 1041 35.21 26.32 27.36
N ASN A 1042 34.33 25.63 26.62
CA ASN A 1042 34.11 24.18 26.52
C ASN A 1042 32.61 23.92 26.38
N LEU A 1043 32.13 23.78 25.13
CA LEU A 1043 30.94 22.96 24.88
C LEU A 1043 31.20 21.58 25.50
N PRO A 1044 30.23 20.94 26.18
CA PRO A 1044 30.50 19.70 26.89
C PRO A 1044 30.91 18.61 25.90
N TYR A 1045 32.21 18.31 25.85
CA TYR A 1045 32.73 17.12 25.19
C TYR A 1045 32.25 15.91 25.98
N LEU A 1046 31.48 15.05 25.32
CA LEU A 1046 31.00 13.77 25.84
C LEU A 1046 32.17 12.98 26.45
N ASN A 1047 32.00 12.51 27.70
CA ASN A 1047 33.02 11.74 28.42
C ASN A 1047 33.34 10.42 27.72
N VAL A 1048 34.44 9.78 28.13
CA VAL A 1048 34.95 8.48 27.62
C VAL A 1048 33.89 7.36 27.65
N ASP A 1049 32.86 7.50 28.49
CA ASP A 1049 31.75 6.54 28.62
C ASP A 1049 30.55 6.79 27.68
N ASN A 1050 30.63 7.77 26.76
CA ASN A 1050 29.56 8.14 25.82
C ASN A 1050 28.27 8.67 26.50
N GLU A 1051 28.42 9.39 27.61
CA GLU A 1051 27.31 9.94 28.40
C GLU A 1051 27.45 11.46 28.62
N LEU A 1052 26.34 12.18 28.51
CA LEU A 1052 26.22 13.61 28.79
C LEU A 1052 25.23 13.81 29.93
N GLU A 1053 25.71 14.25 31.09
CA GLU A 1053 24.88 14.63 32.23
C GLU A 1053 24.78 16.15 32.33
N ILE A 1054 23.56 16.66 32.49
CA ILE A 1054 23.23 18.08 32.54
C ILE A 1054 22.40 18.32 33.79
N ASN A 1055 22.93 19.17 34.67
CA ASN A 1055 22.20 19.70 35.81
C ASN A 1055 21.55 21.02 35.40
N PHE A 1056 20.25 21.16 35.66
CA PHE A 1056 19.54 22.40 35.36
C PHE A 1056 19.89 23.47 36.40
N ASN A 1057 20.06 24.72 35.96
CA ASN A 1057 20.34 25.84 36.87
C ASN A 1057 19.18 26.12 37.86
N LYS A 1058 18.00 25.58 37.58
CA LYS A 1058 16.79 25.64 38.41
C LYS A 1058 15.96 24.40 38.13
N GLU A 1059 15.23 23.90 39.11
CA GLU A 1059 14.20 22.87 38.90
C GLU A 1059 13.24 23.30 37.79
N ILE A 1060 13.06 22.42 36.80
CA ILE A 1060 12.16 22.62 35.68
C ILE A 1060 10.92 21.76 35.89
N SER A 1061 9.73 22.34 35.76
CA SER A 1061 8.50 21.54 35.67
C SER A 1061 8.46 20.86 34.31
N GLY A 1062 8.35 19.53 34.26
CA GLY A 1062 8.19 18.84 32.98
C GLY A 1062 6.90 19.21 32.25
N ASN A 1063 5.92 19.82 32.92
CA ASN A 1063 4.69 20.30 32.32
C ASN A 1063 4.96 21.49 31.37
N ASP A 1064 6.05 22.22 31.61
CA ASP A 1064 6.45 23.35 30.79
C ASP A 1064 7.17 22.94 29.52
N PHE A 1065 7.52 21.65 29.35
CA PHE A 1065 8.32 21.19 28.20
C PHE A 1065 7.88 19.81 27.70
N ASP A 1066 7.42 19.77 26.46
CA ASP A 1066 6.90 18.56 25.83
C ASP A 1066 7.96 17.82 24.99
N TYR A 1067 8.99 18.53 24.52
CA TYR A 1067 10.02 17.97 23.64
C TYR A 1067 11.42 18.43 24.03
N LEU A 1068 12.41 17.58 23.78
CA LEU A 1068 13.84 17.89 23.83
C LEU A 1068 14.43 17.84 22.43
N TYR A 1069 14.89 18.98 21.94
CA TYR A 1069 15.64 19.08 20.70
C TYR A 1069 17.13 18.94 20.97
N LEU A 1070 17.75 18.00 20.28
CA LEU A 1070 19.17 17.69 20.31
C LEU A 1070 19.73 17.89 18.90
N GLU A 1071 20.64 18.86 18.74
CA GLU A 1071 21.43 19.06 17.53
C GLU A 1071 22.91 18.81 17.85
N LEU A 1072 23.52 17.87 17.14
CA LEU A 1072 24.96 17.58 17.20
C LEU A 1072 25.67 18.29 16.05
N GLU A 1073 26.98 18.51 16.15
CA GLU A 1073 27.75 18.95 14.99
C GLU A 1073 27.74 17.89 13.88
N PRO A 1074 27.67 18.28 12.59
CA PRO A 1074 27.56 17.35 11.49
C PRO A 1074 28.89 16.60 11.29
N MET A 1075 28.99 15.39 11.84
CA MET A 1075 30.13 14.49 11.58
C MET A 1075 29.94 13.67 10.30
N LYS A 1076 31.06 13.38 9.60
CA LYS A 1076 31.07 12.56 8.37
C LYS A 1076 30.53 11.12 8.59
N ASN A 1077 30.62 10.57 9.81
CA ASN A 1077 30.11 9.25 10.18
C ASN A 1077 29.57 9.25 11.62
N ILE A 1078 28.27 9.47 11.80
CA ILE A 1078 27.60 9.24 13.09
C ILE A 1078 27.35 7.73 13.21
N LEU A 1079 28.03 7.06 14.14
CA LEU A 1079 27.95 5.62 14.41
C LEU A 1079 27.68 5.42 15.92
N PHE A 1080 26.46 5.70 16.34
CA PHE A 1080 25.87 5.11 17.56
C PHE A 1080 24.55 4.45 17.17
N ASN A 1081 24.14 3.41 17.90
CA ASN A 1081 22.96 2.62 17.58
C ASN A 1081 21.68 3.22 18.19
N SER A 1082 21.80 3.80 19.38
CA SER A 1082 20.69 4.44 20.09
C SER A 1082 21.11 5.62 20.97
N ILE A 1083 20.18 6.53 21.22
CA ILE A 1083 20.24 7.55 22.27
C ILE A 1083 19.23 7.16 23.35
N THR A 1084 19.67 7.10 24.59
CA THR A 1084 18.79 7.01 25.76
C THR A 1084 18.85 8.31 26.56
N VAL A 1085 17.68 8.92 26.80
CA VAL A 1085 17.55 10.11 27.66
C VAL A 1085 16.94 9.70 28.98
N TYR A 1086 17.68 9.90 30.06
CA TYR A 1086 17.25 9.75 31.45
C TYR A 1086 16.96 11.12 32.07
N TRP A 1087 16.07 11.16 33.05
CA TRP A 1087 15.77 12.36 33.83
C TRP A 1087 15.58 12.01 35.32
N GLY A 1088 15.73 12.99 36.19
CA GLY A 1088 15.50 12.82 37.63
C GLY A 1088 15.79 14.06 38.45
N ASP A 1089 15.73 13.88 39.78
CA ASP A 1089 16.11 14.89 40.77
C ASP A 1089 17.58 14.71 41.21
N TYR A 1090 18.19 15.75 41.81
CA TYR A 1090 19.63 15.81 42.10
C TYR A 1090 20.15 14.56 42.82
N ASN A 1091 19.39 14.08 43.81
CA ASN A 1091 19.77 12.97 44.69
C ASN A 1091 19.19 11.60 44.27
N GLU A 1092 18.51 11.52 43.12
CA GLU A 1092 17.86 10.29 42.66
C GLU A 1092 18.74 9.52 41.68
N GLU A 1093 18.83 8.20 41.81
CA GLU A 1093 19.51 7.37 40.81
C GLU A 1093 18.69 7.30 39.52
N TYR A 1094 19.37 7.32 38.36
CA TYR A 1094 18.69 7.15 37.09
C TYR A 1094 18.09 5.75 36.99
N SER A 1095 16.78 5.69 36.76
CA SER A 1095 16.05 4.44 36.58
C SER A 1095 15.61 4.27 35.15
N LYS A 1096 15.43 3.00 34.72
CA LYS A 1096 14.83 2.68 33.42
C LYS A 1096 13.44 3.29 33.27
N GLU A 1097 12.72 3.41 34.38
CA GLU A 1097 11.39 4.02 34.47
C GLU A 1097 11.37 5.54 34.24
N LYS A 1098 12.49 6.24 34.39
CA LYS A 1098 12.64 7.66 34.02
C LYS A 1098 13.56 7.81 32.82
N SER A 1099 13.32 7.00 31.78
CA SER A 1099 14.12 7.02 30.56
C SER A 1099 13.30 6.88 29.29
N ILE A 1100 13.88 7.29 28.16
CA ILE A 1100 13.34 7.02 26.83
C ILE A 1100 14.49 6.76 25.84
N THR A 1101 14.41 5.66 25.09
CA THR A 1101 15.44 5.22 24.15
C THR A 1101 14.96 5.30 22.71
N PHE A 1102 15.83 5.75 21.81
CA PHE A 1102 15.57 5.85 20.36
C PHE A 1102 16.76 5.34 19.55
N ASP A 1103 16.51 4.77 18.36
CA ASP A 1103 17.62 4.43 17.46
C ASP A 1103 18.07 5.64 16.66
N THR A 1104 19.32 5.57 16.25
CA THR A 1104 20.04 6.67 15.62
C THR A 1104 20.55 6.26 14.25
N GLU A 1105 20.63 7.23 13.34
CA GLU A 1105 21.15 7.07 11.98
C GLU A 1105 22.20 8.16 11.72
N LYS A 1106 22.71 8.28 10.48
CA LYS A 1106 23.68 9.29 10.04
C LYS A 1106 23.13 10.75 10.05
N ILE A 1107 22.46 11.17 11.12
CA ILE A 1107 21.78 12.47 11.24
C ILE A 1107 22.15 13.08 12.58
N ASN A 1108 22.24 14.41 12.61
CA ASN A 1108 22.65 15.18 13.77
C ASN A 1108 21.51 16.00 14.41
N LYS A 1109 20.23 15.74 14.09
CA LYS A 1109 19.07 16.52 14.57
C LYS A 1109 17.95 15.62 15.04
N TYR A 1110 17.58 15.75 16.31
CA TYR A 1110 16.57 14.94 16.97
C TYR A 1110 15.61 15.83 17.77
N LEU A 1111 14.31 15.55 17.72
CA LEU A 1111 13.29 16.20 18.53
C LEU A 1111 12.51 15.13 19.28
N ILE A 1112 12.88 14.94 20.54
CA ILE A 1112 12.52 13.83 21.41
C ILE A 1112 11.26 14.17 22.21
N PRO A 1113 10.17 13.38 22.16
CA PRO A 1113 8.90 13.71 22.82
C PRO A 1113 8.86 13.31 24.31
N ILE A 1114 9.78 13.83 25.13
CA ILE A 1114 9.88 13.49 26.57
C ILE A 1114 8.60 13.81 27.36
N GLY A 1115 7.83 14.82 26.95
CA GLY A 1115 6.55 15.18 27.57
C GLY A 1115 5.48 14.09 27.50
N MET A 1116 5.65 13.07 26.66
CA MET A 1116 4.70 11.95 26.63
C MET A 1116 4.85 11.02 27.85
N MET A 1117 5.93 11.16 28.61
CA MET A 1117 6.22 10.36 29.80
C MET A 1117 5.61 11.06 31.01
N ASN A 1118 4.70 10.39 31.73
CA ASN A 1118 4.05 10.98 32.91
C ASN A 1118 5.07 11.41 33.95
N LEU A 1119 6.09 10.58 34.18
CA LEU A 1119 7.16 10.85 35.13
C LEU A 1119 8.08 12.01 34.75
N TRP A 1120 8.11 12.41 33.48
CA TRP A 1120 8.72 13.68 33.09
C TRP A 1120 7.71 14.80 33.32
N ARG A 1121 6.55 14.71 32.64
CA ARG A 1121 5.57 15.78 32.49
C ARG A 1121 5.00 16.29 33.80
N PHE A 1122 4.71 15.41 34.75
CA PHE A 1122 4.02 15.79 35.98
C PHE A 1122 4.96 15.97 37.18
N ASN A 1123 6.25 15.70 36.99
CA ASN A 1123 7.26 15.91 38.01
C ASN A 1123 8.10 17.14 37.70
N LYS A 1124 8.76 17.63 38.74
CA LYS A 1124 9.92 18.50 38.56
C LYS A 1124 11.12 17.63 38.21
N ASN A 1125 12.02 18.18 37.43
CA ASN A 1125 13.25 17.53 37.04
C ASN A 1125 14.36 18.53 37.28
N SER A 1126 15.48 18.08 37.86
CA SER A 1126 16.64 18.93 38.12
C SER A 1126 17.89 18.48 37.37
N LYS A 1127 17.89 17.27 36.82
CA LYS A 1127 18.97 16.75 35.98
C LYS A 1127 18.47 15.88 34.82
N LEU A 1128 19.29 15.79 33.79
CA LEU A 1128 19.06 15.01 32.58
C LEU A 1128 20.36 14.33 32.15
N LYS A 1129 20.30 13.05 31.77
CA LYS A 1129 21.44 12.29 31.26
C LYS A 1129 21.13 11.72 29.87
N ILE A 1130 22.01 11.94 28.91
CA ILE A 1130 21.91 11.41 27.55
C ILE A 1130 23.03 10.39 27.35
N VAL A 1131 22.67 9.15 27.03
CA VAL A 1131 23.61 8.04 26.79
C VAL A 1131 23.56 7.68 25.30
N PHE A 1132 24.73 7.52 24.69
CA PHE A 1132 24.90 7.13 23.30
C PHE A 1132 25.43 5.69 23.22
N ASP A 1133 24.61 4.72 22.80
CA ASP A 1133 24.99 3.30 22.79
C ASP A 1133 25.85 2.92 21.57
N ASN A 1134 26.86 2.07 21.78
CA ASN A 1134 27.77 1.52 20.74
C ASN A 1134 28.49 2.59 19.91
N TYR A 1135 29.17 3.51 20.58
CA TYR A 1135 29.91 4.59 19.94
C TYR A 1135 31.43 4.30 19.87
N ASN A 1136 32.05 4.56 18.72
CA ASN A 1136 33.50 4.41 18.51
C ASN A 1136 34.25 5.75 18.76
N ASP A 1137 35.02 5.82 19.85
CA ASP A 1137 36.22 6.61 20.18
C ASP A 1137 36.43 8.09 19.72
N LYS A 1138 35.45 8.80 19.12
CA LYS A 1138 35.60 10.24 18.75
C LYS A 1138 34.72 11.18 19.59
N PRO A 1139 35.19 12.30 20.14
CA PRO A 1139 34.31 13.16 20.94
C PRO A 1139 33.15 13.77 20.13
N LEU A 1140 31.89 13.43 20.47
CA LEU A 1140 30.69 14.03 19.87
C LEU A 1140 30.50 15.46 20.39
N GLU A 1141 30.38 16.43 19.48
CA GLU A 1141 30.15 17.83 19.84
C GLU A 1141 28.65 18.18 19.77
N LEU A 1142 28.14 18.73 20.87
CA LEU A 1142 26.75 19.16 21.01
C LEU A 1142 26.59 20.60 20.54
N LYS A 1143 25.73 20.84 19.56
CA LYS A 1143 25.52 22.17 18.97
C LYS A 1143 24.34 22.92 19.60
N LYS A 1144 23.23 22.22 19.83
CA LYS A 1144 22.04 22.79 20.50
C LYS A 1144 21.36 21.75 21.36
N LEU A 1145 20.91 22.18 22.52
CA LEU A 1145 20.01 21.41 23.36
C LEU A 1145 18.91 22.34 23.88
N ILE A 1146 17.68 22.13 23.41
CA ILE A 1146 16.56 23.03 23.66
C ILE A 1146 15.34 22.22 24.09
N LEU A 1147 14.73 22.62 25.19
CA LEU A 1147 13.42 22.12 25.60
C LEU A 1147 12.33 22.99 24.95
N TYR A 1148 11.30 22.36 24.37
CA TYR A 1148 10.19 23.04 23.70
C TYR A 1148 8.84 22.70 24.34
N LYS A 1149 7.98 23.71 24.50
CA LYS A 1149 6.56 23.56 24.89
C LYS A 1149 5.66 23.60 23.66
N ARG A 1150 4.80 22.59 23.47
CA ARG A 1150 3.84 22.56 22.35
C ARG A 1150 2.53 23.25 22.72
N ASN A 1151 2.00 24.03 21.78
CA ASN A 1151 0.79 24.84 21.90
C ASN A 1151 -0.50 24.05 21.61
N ILE A 1152 -0.82 23.01 22.40
CA ILE A 1152 -2.04 22.18 22.17
C ILE A 1152 -2.97 22.05 23.39
N LEU A 1153 -2.58 22.60 24.54
CA LEU A 1153 -3.34 22.49 25.79
C LEU A 1153 -3.69 23.85 26.38
#